data_AF-A0A0G0TRP5-F1
#
_entry.id   AF-A0A0G0TRP5-F1
#
_cell.length_a   1.000
_cell.length_b   1.000
_cell.length_c   1.000
_cell.angle_alpha   90.00
_cell.angle_beta   90.00
_cell.angle_gamma   90.00
#
_symmetry.space_group_name_H-M   'P 1'
#
loop_
_entity.id
_entity.type
_entity.pdbx_description
1 polymer ?
#
loop_
_entity_poly.entity_id
_entity_poly.type
_entity_poly.pdbx_seq_one_letter_code
_entity_poly.pdbx_strand_id
1 'polypeptide(L)'
;MSKFFATWDPQRISDFEAKLSDKDKPVFETAREFGVGIKQAWNFITNRDIKRVRQDERSDKSKPYDVRLVDLIASGELARKGISKILDILKSEMPDKLKGLTQAQLKKRAKELIWTDNLVVLLTSSIRDGLTPEKFAEYNPNIPISFVRERAKLISGVTISKHPVMFVPGMGRLDIRGMSAKDEAYELPATSINNPFEISVADGIESPSISILNGANLGIAYSRVIKDNVPRRALADARKNGDVAVILVNTIDVSTTKASAGPNFIRRAVISGINTSLAVLDPSYRPQAKDIIQSMPRDSVVYETIAEIYANVMDGWVKVSHRPNGEPEFDGPVFVVLGKKEADLIDSAAYQEIRYLTLVKQDKIMAEKKIAERAFISEKRKAKPSVKTLKALAKKIAELRREYQRTIVTNVRPEDRNRFAKIITAMVVKKFEESIPNCKVIGKNNTFIKFRNQVIEIVVPGHGRVTDMLLSSFVGAHGPKLLRKQLAPTSVVCHPYATNYRFTARQVSGRTNSNTVQMMVAPIAVDDDFLRGRLRNTVSSAHPIQNAIFDPQFKSGVLRLRLINGLIDPDVTSVGALDPDIKLAKGSAPAINKIPYLNTRYIWVETATDPHWGSRSKVYLWDNDRKIHLGVAEAAANMMREAGLFNGRMPIHMLTVNDDFTQGNHYETQFQPDPHEQDYLMIHKKWEKALADARARADIKEVLKIMEEMQKFTLSQYQIRGIDYPENQILAVFKRQIEPNIDFYDALLRRAKNSGILVKGVSQFQDDITYDSRDVAIINFGTGNHFARTVEKRLTEGFIFADKLRTMLLQNSFWMTNHEFVERYVRSPLYSNEYFAWGTVQAPGNGYEYGLAFSSTPPRMGSWNDPLLGAVRNDKQRGDYSNIATGRVTLKIYGDKHFLAQVNTADTIYHMGGAGTHTDQYGENGFAPNNAGVSFVGLPAFGPDKGPILTRTIRLDHLNKYYGEVRKFDWDSFLPNPV
;
A
#
# COMPACT_ATOMS: atom_id res chain seq x y z
N MET A 1 -24.06 9.56 -42.37
CA MET A 1 -24.57 10.03 -41.07
C MET A 1 -26.05 9.69 -41.00
N SER A 2 -26.56 9.26 -39.85
CA SER A 2 -28.02 9.11 -39.70
C SER A 2 -28.67 10.49 -39.88
N LYS A 3 -29.90 10.54 -40.41
CA LYS A 3 -30.67 11.79 -40.57
C LYS A 3 -30.82 12.59 -39.26
N PHE A 4 -30.62 11.95 -38.12
CA PHE A 4 -30.67 12.54 -36.78
C PHE A 4 -29.53 13.54 -36.52
N PHE A 5 -28.26 13.16 -36.74
CA PHE A 5 -27.12 14.06 -36.49
C PHE A 5 -26.97 15.16 -37.53
N ALA A 6 -27.63 15.04 -38.68
CA ALA A 6 -27.66 16.09 -39.70
C ALA A 6 -28.42 17.35 -39.24
N THR A 7 -29.20 17.25 -38.16
CA THR A 7 -29.95 18.38 -37.57
C THR A 7 -29.20 19.12 -36.47
N TRP A 8 -28.01 18.64 -36.08
CA TRP A 8 -27.20 19.24 -35.03
C TRP A 8 -26.25 20.29 -35.61
N ASP A 9 -26.00 21.34 -34.83
CA ASP A 9 -24.97 22.31 -35.18
C ASP A 9 -23.55 21.71 -35.02
N PRO A 10 -22.55 22.26 -35.72
CA PRO A 10 -21.18 21.74 -35.69
C PRO A 10 -20.54 21.71 -34.29
N GLN A 11 -20.86 22.66 -33.41
CA GLN A 11 -20.30 22.74 -32.06
C GLN A 11 -20.85 21.61 -31.20
N ARG A 12 -22.17 21.37 -31.25
CA ARG A 12 -22.81 20.25 -30.55
C ARG A 12 -22.30 18.89 -31.02
N ILE A 13 -22.02 18.75 -32.32
CA ILE A 13 -21.37 17.54 -32.87
C ILE A 13 -19.97 17.39 -32.29
N SER A 14 -19.17 18.47 -32.27
CA SER A 14 -17.81 18.48 -31.71
C SER A 14 -17.78 18.14 -30.21
N ASP A 15 -18.70 18.71 -29.41
CA ASP A 15 -18.78 18.45 -27.96
C ASP A 15 -19.21 17.02 -27.67
N PHE A 16 -20.16 16.49 -28.45
CA PHE A 16 -20.55 15.09 -28.39
C PHE A 16 -19.39 14.17 -28.76
N GLU A 17 -18.61 14.53 -29.79
CA GLU A 17 -17.41 13.80 -30.20
C GLU A 17 -16.30 13.81 -29.14
N ALA A 18 -16.05 14.95 -28.52
CA ALA A 18 -15.06 15.08 -27.45
C ALA A 18 -15.42 14.19 -26.26
N LYS A 19 -16.69 14.21 -25.83
CA LYS A 19 -17.18 13.41 -24.70
C LYS A 19 -17.34 11.92 -25.01
N LEU A 20 -17.55 11.53 -26.27
CA LEU A 20 -17.49 10.12 -26.68
C LEU A 20 -16.06 9.59 -26.75
N SER A 21 -15.07 10.47 -26.90
CA SER A 21 -13.65 10.13 -26.94
C SER A 21 -12.99 10.16 -25.54
N ASP A 22 -13.74 10.63 -24.54
CA ASP A 22 -13.35 10.59 -23.12
C ASP A 22 -13.36 9.14 -22.64
N LYS A 23 -12.20 8.66 -22.17
CA LYS A 23 -12.00 7.26 -21.76
C LYS A 23 -12.65 6.93 -20.43
N ASP A 24 -13.01 7.94 -19.66
CA ASP A 24 -13.51 7.81 -18.29
C ASP A 24 -15.03 7.93 -18.21
N LYS A 25 -15.71 8.29 -19.31
CA LYS A 25 -17.18 8.37 -19.39
C LYS A 25 -17.80 7.26 -20.24
N PRO A 26 -18.76 6.49 -19.69
CA PRO A 26 -19.50 5.50 -20.47
C PRO A 26 -20.31 6.15 -21.60
N VAL A 27 -20.29 5.54 -22.78
CA VAL A 27 -21.02 6.04 -23.97
C VAL A 27 -22.52 6.17 -23.73
N PHE A 28 -23.12 5.40 -22.82
CA PHE A 28 -24.53 5.55 -22.49
C PHE A 28 -24.83 6.84 -21.70
N GLU A 29 -23.90 7.30 -20.85
CA GLU A 29 -24.05 8.56 -20.13
C GLU A 29 -23.92 9.73 -21.08
N THR A 30 -22.92 9.70 -21.97
CA THR A 30 -22.77 10.69 -23.04
C THR A 30 -23.99 10.69 -23.97
N ALA A 31 -24.51 9.52 -24.35
CA ALA A 31 -25.73 9.44 -25.16
C ALA A 31 -26.94 10.04 -24.43
N ARG A 32 -27.09 9.76 -23.13
CA ARG A 32 -28.16 10.32 -22.29
C ARG A 32 -28.04 11.84 -22.15
N GLU A 33 -26.83 12.34 -21.91
CA GLU A 33 -26.54 13.78 -21.76
C GLU A 33 -26.93 14.57 -23.02
N PHE A 34 -26.77 13.99 -24.20
CA PHE A 34 -27.08 14.65 -25.47
C PHE A 34 -28.46 14.29 -26.05
N GLY A 35 -29.28 13.50 -25.32
CA GLY A 35 -30.60 13.06 -25.76
C GLY A 35 -30.57 12.12 -26.96
N VAL A 36 -29.50 11.33 -27.10
CA VAL A 36 -29.27 10.40 -28.21
C VAL A 36 -29.61 8.98 -27.78
N GLY A 37 -30.30 8.22 -28.62
CA GLY A 37 -30.45 6.79 -28.39
C GLY A 37 -29.08 6.10 -28.44
N ILE A 38 -28.78 5.17 -27.52
CA ILE A 38 -27.47 4.51 -27.44
C ILE A 38 -27.03 3.91 -28.80
N LYS A 39 -27.97 3.32 -29.55
CA LYS A 39 -27.73 2.78 -30.90
C LYS A 39 -27.33 3.86 -31.92
N GLN A 40 -27.86 5.07 -31.80
CA GLN A 40 -27.51 6.19 -32.67
C GLN A 40 -26.12 6.73 -32.34
N ALA A 41 -25.78 6.85 -31.06
CA ALA A 41 -24.43 7.21 -30.61
C ALA A 41 -23.38 6.20 -31.11
N TRP A 42 -23.71 4.91 -31.06
CA TRP A 42 -22.81 3.85 -31.54
C TRP A 42 -22.61 3.90 -33.06
N ASN A 43 -23.71 4.03 -33.81
CA ASN A 43 -23.64 4.21 -35.27
C ASN A 43 -22.84 5.45 -35.68
N PHE A 44 -22.85 6.51 -34.86
CA PHE A 44 -22.08 7.72 -35.10
C PHE A 44 -20.58 7.45 -35.01
N ILE A 45 -20.11 6.78 -33.95
CA ILE A 45 -18.71 6.38 -33.76
C ILE A 45 -18.22 5.50 -34.92
N THR A 46 -18.98 4.45 -35.26
CA THR A 46 -18.60 3.52 -36.33
C THR A 46 -18.45 4.24 -37.68
N ASN A 47 -19.37 5.14 -38.02
CA ASN A 47 -19.31 5.90 -39.27
C ASN A 47 -18.18 6.93 -39.30
N ARG A 48 -17.83 7.53 -38.15
CA ARG A 48 -16.70 8.45 -38.02
C ARG A 48 -15.38 7.73 -38.28
N ASP A 49 -15.20 6.57 -37.66
CA ASP A 49 -13.98 5.77 -37.82
C ASP A 49 -13.82 5.28 -39.27
N ILE A 50 -14.91 4.91 -39.94
CA ILE A 50 -14.91 4.59 -41.38
C ILE A 50 -14.46 5.79 -42.23
N LYS A 51 -14.91 7.02 -41.91
CA LYS A 51 -14.46 8.24 -42.61
C LYS A 51 -12.98 8.56 -42.36
N ARG A 52 -12.47 8.30 -41.16
CA ARG A 52 -11.07 8.55 -40.79
C ARG A 52 -10.11 7.63 -41.55
N VAL A 53 -10.45 6.35 -41.70
CA VAL A 53 -9.68 5.40 -42.54
C VAL A 53 -9.67 5.82 -44.01
N ARG A 54 -10.73 6.48 -44.50
CA ARG A 54 -10.77 7.07 -45.86
C ARG A 54 -9.92 8.35 -46.00
N GLN A 55 -9.60 9.05 -44.90
CA GLN A 55 -8.73 10.25 -44.93
C GLN A 55 -7.23 9.92 -44.78
N ASP A 56 -6.88 8.83 -44.09
CA ASP A 56 -5.49 8.35 -43.93
C ASP A 56 -4.88 7.77 -45.22
N GLU A 57 -5.65 7.69 -46.32
CA GLU A 57 -5.21 7.34 -47.69
C GLU A 57 -4.08 8.24 -48.24
N ARG A 58 -3.80 9.39 -47.61
CA ARG A 58 -2.66 10.25 -47.97
C ARG A 58 -1.32 9.82 -47.35
N SER A 59 -1.26 8.67 -46.65
CA SER A 59 -0.02 8.15 -46.08
C SER A 59 0.43 6.83 -46.74
N ASP A 60 1.73 6.69 -46.99
CA ASP A 60 2.41 5.55 -47.66
C ASP A 60 2.19 4.13 -47.04
N LYS A 61 1.31 3.98 -46.04
CA LYS A 61 1.15 2.75 -45.24
C LYS A 61 -0.14 1.96 -45.49
N SER A 62 -1.10 2.46 -46.28
CA SER A 62 -2.37 1.74 -46.52
C SER A 62 -2.23 0.67 -47.61
N LYS A 63 -2.76 -0.54 -47.37
CA LYS A 63 -2.75 -1.60 -48.39
C LYS A 63 -3.83 -1.34 -49.46
N PRO A 64 -3.63 -1.78 -50.70
CA PRO A 64 -4.51 -1.41 -51.82
C PRO A 64 -5.97 -1.88 -51.69
N TYR A 65 -6.22 -2.85 -50.81
CA TYR A 65 -7.52 -3.48 -50.61
C TYR A 65 -8.22 -3.06 -49.31
N ASP A 66 -7.61 -2.18 -48.51
CA ASP A 66 -8.15 -1.80 -47.19
C ASP A 66 -9.50 -1.10 -47.30
N VAL A 67 -9.69 -0.22 -48.30
CA VAL A 67 -10.96 0.50 -48.54
C VAL A 67 -12.10 -0.48 -48.79
N ARG A 68 -11.88 -1.43 -49.69
CA ARG A 68 -12.88 -2.43 -50.05
C ARG A 68 -13.17 -3.36 -48.87
N LEU A 69 -12.15 -3.73 -48.09
CA LEU A 69 -12.30 -4.51 -46.88
C LEU A 69 -13.12 -3.75 -45.81
N VAL A 70 -12.91 -2.44 -45.65
CA VAL A 70 -13.70 -1.57 -44.76
C VAL A 70 -15.17 -1.52 -45.21
N ASP A 71 -15.43 -1.37 -46.51
CA ASP A 71 -16.81 -1.37 -47.02
C ASP A 71 -17.52 -2.72 -46.79
N LEU A 72 -16.79 -3.84 -46.95
CA LEU A 72 -17.29 -5.19 -46.67
C LEU A 72 -17.51 -5.45 -45.16
N ILE A 73 -16.75 -4.78 -44.29
CA ILE A 73 -16.99 -4.75 -42.85
C ILE A 73 -18.24 -3.92 -42.54
N ALA A 74 -18.32 -2.69 -43.05
CA ALA A 74 -19.40 -1.74 -42.76
C ALA A 74 -20.78 -2.23 -43.24
N SER A 75 -20.81 -2.99 -44.34
CA SER A 75 -22.01 -3.64 -44.88
C SER A 75 -22.37 -4.96 -44.16
N GLY A 76 -21.58 -5.39 -43.18
CA GLY A 76 -21.80 -6.63 -42.43
C GLY A 76 -21.58 -7.91 -43.25
N GLU A 77 -21.01 -7.81 -44.45
CA GLU A 77 -20.66 -8.97 -45.28
C GLU A 77 -19.61 -9.86 -44.60
N LEU A 78 -18.66 -9.25 -43.87
CA LEU A 78 -17.67 -9.98 -43.08
C LEU A 78 -18.33 -10.90 -42.04
N ALA A 79 -19.32 -10.38 -41.31
CA ALA A 79 -20.04 -11.13 -40.27
C ALA A 79 -20.91 -12.25 -40.86
N ARG A 80 -21.54 -12.00 -42.03
CA ARG A 80 -22.42 -12.96 -42.70
C ARG A 80 -21.69 -14.07 -43.45
N LYS A 81 -20.64 -13.74 -44.20
CA LYS A 81 -19.95 -14.67 -45.12
C LYS A 81 -18.64 -15.22 -44.57
N GLY A 82 -18.04 -14.57 -43.58
CA GLY A 82 -16.79 -14.98 -42.95
C GLY A 82 -15.54 -14.67 -43.79
N ILE A 83 -14.36 -14.76 -43.15
CA ILE A 83 -13.07 -14.35 -43.75
C ILE A 83 -12.74 -15.07 -45.05
N SER A 84 -13.07 -16.37 -45.17
CA SER A 84 -12.71 -17.14 -46.36
C SER A 84 -13.37 -16.56 -47.62
N LYS A 85 -14.69 -16.33 -47.56
CA LYS A 85 -15.44 -15.77 -48.69
C LYS A 85 -15.06 -14.33 -48.99
N ILE A 86 -14.71 -13.53 -47.97
CA ILE A 86 -14.19 -12.17 -48.19
C ILE A 86 -12.85 -12.20 -48.93
N LEU A 87 -11.98 -13.17 -48.64
CA LEU A 87 -10.72 -13.34 -49.38
C LEU A 87 -10.99 -13.68 -50.85
N ASP A 88 -11.97 -14.55 -51.12
CA ASP A 88 -12.35 -14.93 -52.48
C ASP A 88 -12.91 -13.73 -53.27
N ILE A 89 -13.79 -12.94 -52.64
CA ILE A 89 -14.33 -11.69 -53.21
C ILE A 89 -13.19 -10.73 -53.56
N LEU A 90 -12.30 -10.46 -52.59
CA LEU A 90 -11.17 -9.55 -52.82
C LEU A 90 -10.25 -10.05 -53.94
N LYS A 91 -9.92 -11.35 -53.96
CA LYS A 91 -9.08 -11.96 -55.02
C LYS A 91 -9.74 -11.90 -56.40
N SER A 92 -11.07 -11.99 -56.47
CA SER A 92 -11.80 -11.85 -57.73
C SER A 92 -11.85 -10.41 -58.24
N GLU A 93 -11.95 -9.43 -57.33
CA GLU A 93 -12.03 -8.01 -57.68
C GLU A 93 -10.66 -7.37 -57.95
N MET A 94 -9.59 -7.87 -57.32
CA MET A 94 -8.24 -7.27 -57.37
C MET A 94 -7.10 -8.32 -57.39
N PRO A 95 -7.07 -9.25 -58.36
CA PRO A 95 -6.14 -10.38 -58.37
C PRO A 95 -4.67 -9.96 -58.34
N ASP A 96 -4.29 -8.92 -59.11
CA ASP A 96 -2.91 -8.47 -59.25
C ASP A 96 -2.36 -7.78 -57.99
N LYS A 97 -3.24 -7.15 -57.20
CA LYS A 97 -2.88 -6.40 -55.97
C LYS A 97 -2.85 -7.27 -54.71
N LEU A 98 -3.26 -8.53 -54.81
CA LEU A 98 -3.48 -9.46 -53.68
C LEU A 98 -2.60 -10.71 -53.72
N LYS A 99 -1.61 -10.75 -54.60
CA LYS A 99 -0.69 -11.87 -54.78
C LYS A 99 0.01 -12.20 -53.45
N GLY A 100 -0.15 -13.44 -52.97
CA GLY A 100 0.42 -13.91 -51.71
C GLY A 100 -0.38 -13.58 -50.43
N LEU A 101 -1.53 -12.91 -50.51
CA LEU A 101 -2.37 -12.66 -49.34
C LEU A 101 -3.02 -13.95 -48.81
N THR A 102 -2.72 -14.30 -47.57
CA THR A 102 -3.30 -15.46 -46.88
C THR A 102 -4.54 -15.08 -46.06
N GLN A 103 -5.39 -16.07 -45.76
CA GLN A 103 -6.55 -15.89 -44.87
C GLN A 103 -6.15 -15.37 -43.48
N ALA A 104 -5.00 -15.80 -42.96
CA ALA A 104 -4.47 -15.35 -41.67
C ALA A 104 -4.05 -13.86 -41.70
N GLN A 105 -3.39 -13.43 -42.78
CA GLN A 105 -3.01 -12.04 -42.99
C GLN A 105 -4.25 -11.15 -43.16
N LEU A 106 -5.25 -11.59 -43.94
CA LEU A 106 -6.51 -10.87 -44.09
C LEU A 106 -7.28 -10.80 -42.76
N LYS A 107 -7.36 -11.89 -41.99
CA LYS A 107 -7.97 -11.91 -40.66
C LYS A 107 -7.29 -10.93 -39.71
N LYS A 108 -5.95 -10.88 -39.72
CA LYS A 108 -5.18 -9.92 -38.92
C LYS A 108 -5.50 -8.48 -39.34
N ARG A 109 -5.48 -8.19 -40.64
CA ARG A 109 -5.78 -6.85 -41.17
C ARG A 109 -7.22 -6.41 -40.87
N ALA A 110 -8.20 -7.29 -41.06
CA ALA A 110 -9.59 -7.02 -40.71
C ALA A 110 -9.76 -6.69 -39.23
N LYS A 111 -9.04 -7.38 -38.32
CA LYS A 111 -9.04 -7.05 -36.89
C LYS A 111 -8.42 -5.69 -36.60
N GLU A 112 -7.32 -5.34 -37.25
CA GLU A 112 -6.69 -4.01 -37.11
C GLU A 112 -7.62 -2.89 -37.56
N LEU A 113 -8.40 -3.11 -38.64
CA LEU A 113 -9.37 -2.15 -39.16
C LEU A 113 -10.64 -2.05 -38.29
N ILE A 114 -11.08 -3.16 -37.68
CA ILE A 114 -12.25 -3.18 -36.80
C ILE A 114 -11.94 -2.56 -35.44
N TRP A 115 -10.85 -3.00 -34.80
CA TRP A 115 -10.53 -2.63 -33.42
C TRP A 115 -9.78 -1.29 -33.37
N THR A 116 -10.46 -0.23 -33.76
CA THR A 116 -10.04 1.16 -33.52
C THR A 116 -9.98 1.44 -32.01
N ASP A 117 -9.23 2.45 -31.60
CA ASP A 117 -9.13 2.85 -30.19
C ASP A 117 -10.51 3.09 -29.57
N ASN A 118 -11.42 3.73 -30.30
CA ASN A 118 -12.80 3.97 -29.87
C ASN A 118 -13.58 2.68 -29.64
N LEU A 119 -13.55 1.74 -30.60
CA LEU A 119 -14.30 0.50 -30.48
C LEU A 119 -13.74 -0.39 -29.36
N VAL A 120 -12.43 -0.33 -29.14
CA VAL A 120 -11.79 -0.98 -27.99
C VAL A 120 -12.27 -0.36 -26.68
N VAL A 121 -12.28 0.96 -26.55
CA VAL A 121 -12.83 1.68 -25.38
C VAL A 121 -14.29 1.30 -25.14
N LEU A 122 -15.09 1.23 -26.20
CA LEU A 122 -16.50 0.86 -26.12
C LEU A 122 -16.70 -0.57 -25.62
N LEU A 123 -15.96 -1.53 -26.17
CA LEU A 123 -16.02 -2.92 -25.74
C LEU A 123 -15.50 -3.06 -24.30
N THR A 124 -14.43 -2.36 -23.94
CA THR A 124 -13.90 -2.32 -22.56
C THR A 124 -14.93 -1.80 -21.57
N SER A 125 -15.58 -0.68 -21.89
CA SER A 125 -16.66 -0.11 -21.06
C SER A 125 -17.82 -1.09 -20.92
N SER A 126 -18.24 -1.70 -22.02
CA SER A 126 -19.30 -2.72 -22.01
C SER A 126 -18.97 -3.91 -21.09
N ILE A 127 -17.72 -4.38 -21.11
CA ILE A 127 -17.24 -5.46 -20.24
C ILE A 127 -17.20 -5.02 -18.78
N ARG A 128 -16.73 -3.80 -18.52
CA ARG A 128 -16.70 -3.19 -17.18
C ARG A 128 -18.10 -3.11 -16.58
N ASP A 129 -19.10 -2.74 -17.39
CA ASP A 129 -20.52 -2.66 -17.02
C ASP A 129 -21.21 -4.04 -16.93
N GLY A 130 -20.49 -5.12 -17.24
CA GLY A 130 -20.99 -6.49 -17.12
C GLY A 130 -21.79 -7.01 -18.31
N LEU A 131 -21.83 -6.28 -19.44
CA LEU A 131 -22.47 -6.76 -20.68
C LEU A 131 -21.69 -7.93 -21.29
N THR A 132 -22.42 -8.89 -21.84
CA THR A 132 -21.83 -10.06 -22.51
C THR A 132 -21.32 -9.69 -23.92
N PRO A 133 -20.32 -10.42 -24.45
CA PRO A 133 -19.89 -10.26 -25.85
C PRO A 133 -21.04 -10.40 -26.85
N GLU A 134 -22.02 -11.24 -26.55
CA GLU A 134 -23.22 -11.46 -27.36
C GLU A 134 -24.08 -10.19 -27.39
N LYS A 135 -24.33 -9.58 -26.22
CA LYS A 135 -25.11 -8.35 -26.14
C LYS A 135 -24.42 -7.19 -26.85
N PHE A 136 -23.10 -7.11 -26.78
CA PHE A 136 -22.33 -6.13 -27.54
C PHE A 136 -22.46 -6.34 -29.06
N ALA A 137 -22.45 -7.59 -29.51
CA ALA A 137 -22.58 -7.92 -30.94
C ALA A 137 -24.00 -7.63 -31.49
N GLU A 138 -25.06 -7.71 -30.67
CA GLU A 138 -26.40 -7.26 -31.08
C GLU A 138 -26.42 -5.79 -31.49
N TYR A 139 -25.65 -4.94 -30.80
CA TYR A 139 -25.52 -3.52 -31.12
C TYR A 139 -24.46 -3.23 -32.20
N ASN A 140 -23.58 -4.20 -32.50
CA ASN A 140 -22.57 -4.10 -33.57
C ASN A 140 -22.65 -5.32 -34.52
N PRO A 141 -23.76 -5.50 -35.25
CA PRO A 141 -24.01 -6.71 -36.05
C PRO A 141 -23.03 -6.90 -37.21
N ASN A 142 -22.32 -5.84 -37.58
CA ASN A 142 -21.34 -5.83 -38.66
C ASN A 142 -20.02 -6.54 -38.28
N ILE A 143 -19.80 -6.79 -36.98
CA ILE A 143 -18.59 -7.42 -36.48
C ILE A 143 -18.89 -8.89 -36.18
N PRO A 144 -18.09 -9.85 -36.69
CA PRO A 144 -18.25 -11.24 -36.33
C PRO A 144 -18.19 -11.45 -34.80
N ILE A 145 -19.17 -12.15 -34.22
CA ILE A 145 -19.20 -12.45 -32.77
C ILE A 145 -17.92 -13.16 -32.30
N SER A 146 -17.29 -13.97 -33.16
CA SER A 146 -16.03 -14.63 -32.87
C SER A 146 -14.89 -13.63 -32.63
N PHE A 147 -14.88 -12.50 -33.34
CA PHE A 147 -13.89 -11.43 -33.14
C PHE A 147 -14.17 -10.67 -31.85
N VAL A 148 -15.45 -10.39 -31.56
CA VAL A 148 -15.87 -9.74 -30.30
C VAL A 148 -15.46 -10.60 -29.11
N ARG A 149 -15.77 -11.90 -29.11
CA ARG A 149 -15.37 -12.85 -28.05
C ARG A 149 -13.86 -12.91 -27.87
N GLU A 150 -13.11 -12.95 -28.97
CA GLU A 150 -11.65 -12.98 -28.92
C GLU A 150 -11.08 -11.71 -28.27
N ARG A 151 -11.57 -10.53 -28.66
CA ARG A 151 -11.13 -9.26 -28.08
C ARG A 151 -11.59 -9.08 -26.63
N ALA A 152 -12.82 -9.49 -26.32
CA ALA A 152 -13.35 -9.48 -24.97
C ALA A 152 -12.54 -10.38 -24.03
N LYS A 153 -12.05 -11.53 -24.51
CA LYS A 153 -11.15 -12.40 -23.76
C LYS A 153 -9.81 -11.71 -23.47
N LEU A 154 -9.26 -10.93 -24.40
CA LEU A 154 -8.03 -10.15 -24.15
C LEU A 154 -8.25 -9.04 -23.13
N ILE A 155 -9.36 -8.30 -23.24
CA ILE A 155 -9.72 -7.21 -22.31
C ILE A 155 -10.02 -7.74 -20.90
N SER A 156 -10.73 -8.86 -20.82
CA SER A 156 -11.10 -9.46 -19.54
C SER A 156 -9.99 -10.31 -18.94
N GLY A 157 -8.96 -10.67 -19.71
CA GLY A 157 -7.82 -11.50 -19.30
C GLY A 157 -7.95 -12.96 -19.71
N VAL A 158 -6.81 -13.62 -19.91
CA VAL A 158 -6.73 -15.00 -20.41
C VAL A 158 -6.30 -15.93 -19.28
N THR A 159 -7.13 -16.92 -18.98
CA THR A 159 -6.74 -18.06 -18.14
C THR A 159 -5.99 -19.06 -19.00
N ILE A 160 -4.68 -19.23 -18.75
CA ILE A 160 -3.80 -20.12 -19.52
C ILE A 160 -3.83 -21.58 -19.03
N SER A 161 -4.08 -21.77 -17.73
CA SER A 161 -4.23 -23.07 -17.08
C SER A 161 -5.54 -23.07 -16.30
N LYS A 162 -6.25 -24.20 -16.30
CA LYS A 162 -7.48 -24.36 -15.55
C LYS A 162 -7.28 -25.43 -14.49
N HIS A 163 -7.89 -25.24 -13.35
CA HIS A 163 -7.94 -26.25 -12.31
C HIS A 163 -9.20 -27.11 -12.47
N PRO A 164 -9.14 -28.29 -13.11
CA PRO A 164 -10.28 -29.18 -13.15
C PRO A 164 -10.60 -29.65 -11.74
N VAL A 165 -11.87 -29.56 -11.36
CA VAL A 165 -12.37 -30.12 -10.10
C VAL A 165 -13.24 -31.31 -10.46
N MET A 166 -12.91 -32.47 -9.89
CA MET A 166 -13.85 -33.58 -9.86
C MET A 166 -14.86 -33.32 -8.75
N PHE A 167 -16.13 -33.69 -8.92
CA PHE A 167 -17.13 -33.52 -7.86
C PHE A 167 -16.61 -34.06 -6.51
N VAL A 168 -16.71 -33.24 -5.46
CA VAL A 168 -16.39 -33.60 -4.07
C VAL A 168 -17.71 -33.70 -3.30
N PRO A 169 -18.17 -34.92 -2.94
CA PRO A 169 -19.45 -35.09 -2.27
C PRO A 169 -19.43 -34.48 -0.86
N GLY A 170 -20.51 -33.81 -0.46
CA GLY A 170 -20.63 -33.24 0.89
C GLY A 170 -20.26 -31.76 0.97
N MET A 171 -20.79 -31.09 2.00
CA MET A 171 -20.76 -29.64 2.11
C MET A 171 -19.42 -29.13 2.65
N GLY A 172 -18.83 -28.15 1.96
CA GLY A 172 -17.70 -27.36 2.47
C GLY A 172 -16.35 -28.06 2.50
N ARG A 173 -16.20 -29.15 1.75
CA ARG A 173 -14.95 -29.90 1.58
C ARG A 173 -14.12 -29.31 0.45
N LEU A 174 -12.82 -29.60 0.48
CA LEU A 174 -11.87 -29.34 -0.61
C LEU A 174 -11.38 -30.67 -1.20
N ASP A 175 -10.85 -30.65 -2.42
CA ASP A 175 -10.39 -31.89 -3.08
C ASP A 175 -9.02 -32.33 -2.55
N ILE A 176 -9.01 -33.42 -1.78
CA ILE A 176 -7.80 -34.01 -1.18
C ILE A 176 -7.37 -35.33 -1.85
N ARG A 177 -8.00 -35.76 -2.95
CA ARG A 177 -7.73 -37.07 -3.58
C ARG A 177 -6.30 -37.23 -4.12
N GLY A 178 -5.63 -36.12 -4.42
CA GLY A 178 -4.22 -36.10 -4.84
C GLY A 178 -3.21 -36.00 -3.69
N MET A 179 -3.66 -36.03 -2.44
CA MET A 179 -2.78 -35.96 -1.28
C MET A 179 -2.32 -37.36 -0.85
N SER A 180 -1.07 -37.45 -0.43
CA SER A 180 -0.38 -38.67 -0.03
C SER A 180 -0.18 -38.74 1.48
N ALA A 181 0.25 -39.90 2.00
CA ALA A 181 0.61 -40.05 3.42
C ALA A 181 1.71 -39.07 3.86
N LYS A 182 2.60 -38.63 2.95
CA LYS A 182 3.63 -37.61 3.24
C LYS A 182 3.03 -36.24 3.55
N ASP A 183 1.86 -35.94 2.99
CA ASP A 183 1.16 -34.67 3.21
C ASP A 183 0.49 -34.60 4.59
N GLU A 184 0.29 -35.75 5.26
CA GLU A 184 -0.19 -35.80 6.65
C GLU A 184 0.86 -35.27 7.63
N ALA A 185 2.14 -35.36 7.27
CA ALA A 185 3.27 -34.85 8.02
C ALA A 185 3.71 -33.45 7.57
N TYR A 186 2.97 -32.80 6.66
CA TYR A 186 3.33 -31.48 6.16
C TYR A 186 3.34 -30.44 7.28
N GLU A 187 4.41 -29.66 7.35
CA GLU A 187 4.55 -28.52 8.24
C GLU A 187 5.10 -27.32 7.46
N LEU A 188 4.55 -26.15 7.75
CA LEU A 188 5.08 -24.90 7.22
C LEU A 188 6.42 -24.58 7.90
N PRO A 189 7.34 -23.88 7.21
CA PRO A 189 8.58 -23.42 7.82
C PRO A 189 8.28 -22.61 9.08
N ALA A 190 8.81 -23.05 10.22
CA ALA A 190 8.75 -22.29 11.45
C ALA A 190 9.80 -21.18 11.39
N THR A 191 9.36 -19.93 11.32
CA THR A 191 10.25 -18.75 11.31
C THR A 191 10.23 -18.06 12.66
N SER A 192 11.38 -17.49 13.03
CA SER A 192 11.54 -16.67 14.23
C SER A 192 12.53 -15.56 13.96
N ILE A 193 12.69 -14.63 14.91
CA ILE A 193 13.71 -13.58 14.81
C ILE A 193 15.14 -14.14 14.64
N ASN A 194 15.43 -15.29 15.28
CA ASN A 194 16.74 -15.95 15.22
C ASN A 194 16.88 -16.92 14.05
N ASN A 195 15.75 -17.36 13.48
CA ASN A 195 15.69 -18.24 12.32
C ASN A 195 14.66 -17.69 11.32
N PRO A 196 14.94 -16.54 10.68
CA PRO A 196 14.04 -15.94 9.70
C PRO A 196 14.13 -16.66 8.36
N PHE A 197 13.08 -16.56 7.54
CA PHE A 197 13.14 -16.99 6.15
C PHE A 197 13.96 -16.01 5.31
N GLU A 198 15.07 -16.47 4.72
CA GLU A 198 16.00 -15.60 4.00
C GLU A 198 15.60 -15.42 2.52
N ILE A 199 15.46 -14.17 2.11
CA ILE A 199 15.23 -13.75 0.73
C ILE A 199 16.59 -13.43 0.12
N SER A 200 16.97 -14.19 -0.90
CA SER A 200 18.22 -13.98 -1.62
C SER A 200 18.20 -12.63 -2.36
N VAL A 201 19.26 -11.85 -2.17
CA VAL A 201 19.50 -10.58 -2.87
C VAL A 201 20.80 -10.72 -3.63
N ALA A 202 20.80 -10.45 -4.94
CA ALA A 202 22.02 -10.51 -5.74
C ALA A 202 23.01 -9.42 -5.31
N ASP A 203 24.31 -9.74 -5.30
CA ASP A 203 25.38 -8.88 -4.78
C ASP A 203 25.45 -7.50 -5.46
N GLY A 204 25.01 -7.41 -6.72
CA GLY A 204 25.02 -6.16 -7.50
C GLY A 204 23.83 -5.21 -7.26
N ILE A 205 22.90 -5.51 -6.35
CA ILE A 205 21.71 -4.69 -6.08
C ILE A 205 21.94 -3.85 -4.82
N GLU A 206 22.34 -2.59 -4.95
CA GLU A 206 22.72 -1.75 -3.80
C GLU A 206 21.55 -1.38 -2.86
N SER A 207 20.37 -1.10 -3.42
CA SER A 207 19.19 -0.64 -2.68
C SER A 207 17.97 -1.55 -2.90
N PRO A 208 17.99 -2.79 -2.38
CA PRO A 208 16.94 -3.76 -2.64
C PRO A 208 15.60 -3.35 -2.00
N SER A 209 14.51 -3.71 -2.66
CA SER A 209 13.14 -3.48 -2.18
C SER A 209 12.28 -4.73 -2.29
N ILE A 210 11.35 -4.88 -1.35
CA ILE A 210 10.29 -5.90 -1.39
C ILE A 210 8.93 -5.23 -1.41
N SER A 211 7.99 -5.77 -2.18
CA SER A 211 6.60 -5.31 -2.22
C SER A 211 5.71 -6.21 -1.35
N ILE A 212 4.88 -5.61 -0.51
CA ILE A 212 3.92 -6.29 0.36
C ILE A 212 2.50 -5.96 -0.12
N LEU A 213 1.84 -6.96 -0.71
CA LEU A 213 0.43 -6.89 -1.09
C LEU A 213 -0.41 -7.55 0.01
N ASN A 214 -0.94 -6.73 0.90
CA ASN A 214 -1.89 -7.16 1.93
C ASN A 214 -3.33 -7.05 1.40
N GLY A 215 -4.20 -8.01 1.75
CA GLY A 215 -5.64 -7.89 1.57
C GLY A 215 -6.06 -7.78 0.10
N ALA A 216 -5.43 -8.55 -0.80
CA ALA A 216 -5.86 -8.65 -2.20
C ALA A 216 -7.30 -9.19 -2.32
N ASN A 217 -7.73 -10.02 -1.35
CA ASN A 217 -9.10 -10.47 -1.16
C ASN A 217 -9.76 -11.03 -2.44
N LEU A 218 -9.02 -11.80 -3.27
CA LEU A 218 -9.59 -12.41 -4.47
C LEU A 218 -10.81 -13.28 -4.09
N GLY A 219 -11.95 -12.99 -4.71
CA GLY A 219 -13.24 -13.59 -4.36
C GLY A 219 -14.32 -12.54 -4.10
N ILE A 220 -13.94 -11.31 -3.74
CA ILE A 220 -14.86 -10.15 -3.71
C ILE A 220 -15.13 -9.60 -5.12
N ALA A 221 -16.15 -8.75 -5.26
CA ALA A 221 -16.50 -8.07 -6.51
C ALA A 221 -15.30 -7.29 -7.09
N TYR A 222 -15.12 -7.37 -8.41
CA TYR A 222 -13.97 -6.75 -9.11
C TYR A 222 -14.36 -6.26 -10.51
N SER A 223 -13.58 -5.32 -11.07
CA SER A 223 -13.71 -4.90 -12.47
C SER A 223 -13.35 -6.07 -13.39
N ARG A 224 -14.25 -6.42 -14.31
CA ARG A 224 -14.01 -7.51 -15.29
C ARG A 224 -12.92 -7.18 -16.30
N VAL A 225 -12.40 -5.97 -16.31
CA VAL A 225 -11.29 -5.52 -17.16
C VAL A 225 -9.96 -5.84 -16.46
N ILE A 226 -9.15 -6.70 -17.06
CA ILE A 226 -7.96 -7.25 -16.38
C ILE A 226 -6.89 -6.20 -16.07
N LYS A 227 -6.78 -5.15 -16.88
CA LYS A 227 -5.82 -4.06 -16.66
C LYS A 227 -6.19 -3.19 -15.46
N ASP A 228 -7.45 -3.20 -15.04
CA ASP A 228 -7.92 -2.47 -13.86
C ASP A 228 -7.65 -3.27 -12.57
N ASN A 229 -7.36 -4.57 -12.67
CA ASN A 229 -7.17 -5.46 -11.53
C ASN A 229 -5.95 -5.08 -10.68
N VAL A 230 -6.19 -4.75 -9.41
CA VAL A 230 -5.17 -4.20 -8.50
C VAL A 230 -4.01 -5.17 -8.23
N PRO A 231 -4.23 -6.45 -7.86
CA PRO A 231 -3.14 -7.42 -7.70
C PRO A 231 -2.24 -7.53 -8.93
N ARG A 232 -2.82 -7.55 -10.13
CA ARG A 232 -2.05 -7.57 -11.38
C ARG A 232 -1.19 -6.32 -11.54
N ARG A 233 -1.80 -5.13 -11.37
CA ARG A 233 -1.08 -3.83 -11.48
C ARG A 233 0.05 -3.73 -10.46
N ALA A 234 -0.15 -4.25 -9.26
CA ALA A 234 0.85 -4.27 -8.20
C ALA A 234 2.04 -5.21 -8.51
N LEU A 235 1.80 -6.41 -9.06
CA LEU A 235 2.87 -7.30 -9.55
C LEU A 235 3.66 -6.64 -10.69
N ALA A 236 2.95 -5.97 -11.60
CA ALA A 236 3.56 -5.28 -12.72
C ALA A 236 4.41 -4.07 -12.26
N ASP A 237 3.95 -3.32 -11.25
CA ASP A 237 4.71 -2.24 -10.60
C ASP A 237 5.96 -2.77 -9.88
N ALA A 238 5.85 -3.91 -9.18
CA ALA A 238 7.00 -4.54 -8.54
C ALA A 238 8.09 -4.92 -9.56
N ARG A 239 7.69 -5.46 -10.72
CA ARG A 239 8.62 -5.74 -11.83
C ARG A 239 9.25 -4.45 -12.36
N LYS A 240 8.45 -3.40 -12.59
CA LYS A 240 8.92 -2.10 -13.12
C LYS A 240 9.98 -1.47 -12.21
N ASN A 241 9.80 -1.56 -10.90
CA ASN A 241 10.71 -0.99 -9.90
C ASN A 241 11.86 -1.92 -9.50
N GLY A 242 11.95 -3.13 -10.07
CA GLY A 242 13.04 -4.06 -9.80
C GLY A 242 13.03 -4.63 -8.38
N ASP A 243 11.85 -4.85 -7.79
CA ASP A 243 11.74 -5.45 -6.47
C ASP A 243 12.35 -6.87 -6.46
N VAL A 244 13.05 -7.22 -5.37
CA VAL A 244 13.72 -8.54 -5.24
C VAL A 244 12.75 -9.65 -4.90
N ALA A 245 11.60 -9.31 -4.31
CA ALA A 245 10.53 -10.25 -3.99
C ALA A 245 9.19 -9.55 -3.80
N VAL A 246 8.11 -10.32 -3.98
CA VAL A 246 6.75 -9.91 -3.62
C VAL A 246 6.22 -10.79 -2.50
N ILE A 247 5.70 -10.18 -1.43
CA ILE A 247 5.05 -10.86 -0.31
C ILE A 247 3.52 -10.67 -0.43
N LEU A 248 2.78 -11.77 -0.48
CA LEU A 248 1.33 -11.79 -0.52
C LEU A 248 0.76 -12.23 0.84
N VAL A 249 -0.19 -11.46 1.38
CA VAL A 249 -0.83 -11.75 2.67
C VAL A 249 -2.33 -11.46 2.58
N ASN A 250 -3.19 -12.31 3.18
CA ASN A 250 -4.66 -12.21 3.07
C ASN A 250 -5.12 -12.10 1.60
N THR A 251 -4.81 -13.13 0.84
CA THR A 251 -4.88 -13.16 -0.63
C THR A 251 -6.26 -13.47 -1.18
N ILE A 252 -7.07 -14.24 -0.46
CA ILE A 252 -8.39 -14.70 -0.91
C ILE A 252 -9.50 -14.35 0.09
N ASP A 253 -10.71 -14.17 -0.42
CA ASP A 253 -11.93 -14.05 0.39
C ASP A 253 -13.01 -15.02 -0.12
N VAL A 254 -13.11 -16.17 0.55
CA VAL A 254 -14.11 -17.20 0.26
C VAL A 254 -15.00 -17.37 1.49
N SER A 255 -16.33 -17.29 1.29
CA SER A 255 -17.28 -17.50 2.37
C SER A 255 -17.31 -18.97 2.78
N THR A 256 -16.73 -19.28 3.94
CA THR A 256 -16.73 -20.62 4.56
C THR A 256 -17.91 -20.84 5.51
N THR A 257 -18.67 -19.78 5.83
CA THR A 257 -19.82 -19.84 6.74
C THR A 257 -21.07 -20.43 6.08
N LYS A 258 -21.73 -21.37 6.78
CA LYS A 258 -22.96 -22.07 6.36
C LYS A 258 -24.17 -21.14 6.15
N ALA A 259 -25.18 -21.68 5.46
CA ALA A 259 -26.54 -21.14 5.32
C ALA A 259 -27.27 -20.83 6.65
N SER A 260 -26.76 -21.27 7.80
CA SER A 260 -27.26 -20.87 9.13
C SER A 260 -27.06 -19.37 9.44
N ALA A 261 -26.35 -18.62 8.59
CA ALA A 261 -26.25 -17.17 8.64
C ALA A 261 -27.55 -16.44 8.22
N GLY A 262 -28.57 -17.17 7.75
CA GLY A 262 -29.87 -16.61 7.40
C GLY A 262 -29.75 -15.51 6.33
N PRO A 263 -30.46 -14.37 6.48
CA PRO A 263 -30.44 -13.27 5.52
C PRO A 263 -29.03 -12.72 5.20
N ASN A 264 -28.07 -12.85 6.12
CA ASN A 264 -26.71 -12.35 5.91
C ASN A 264 -25.95 -13.14 4.82
N PHE A 265 -26.32 -14.40 4.56
CA PHE A 265 -25.74 -15.17 3.46
C PHE A 265 -26.07 -14.51 2.10
N ILE A 266 -27.34 -14.14 1.91
CA ILE A 266 -27.79 -13.44 0.69
C ILE A 266 -27.13 -12.07 0.57
N ARG A 267 -27.01 -11.32 1.68
CA ARG A 267 -26.35 -10.00 1.65
C ARG A 267 -24.86 -10.11 1.29
N ARG A 268 -24.16 -11.15 1.74
CA ARG A 268 -22.75 -11.41 1.36
C ARG A 268 -22.59 -11.85 -0.09
N ALA A 269 -23.60 -12.51 -0.68
CA ALA A 269 -23.55 -12.92 -2.08
C ALA A 269 -23.40 -11.71 -3.04
N VAL A 270 -23.94 -10.54 -2.68
CA VAL A 270 -23.79 -9.30 -3.49
C VAL A 270 -22.33 -8.82 -3.56
N ILE A 271 -21.51 -9.22 -2.58
CA ILE A 271 -20.11 -8.82 -2.43
C ILE A 271 -19.20 -9.84 -3.10
N SER A 272 -19.68 -11.06 -3.34
CA SER A 272 -18.96 -12.08 -4.11
C SER A 272 -18.74 -11.60 -5.55
N GLY A 273 -17.50 -11.65 -6.00
CA GLY A 273 -17.12 -11.47 -7.40
C GLY A 273 -17.00 -12.79 -8.16
N ILE A 274 -17.22 -13.92 -7.49
CA ILE A 274 -17.06 -15.26 -8.06
C ILE A 274 -18.22 -15.49 -9.03
N ASN A 275 -17.92 -15.47 -10.33
CA ASN A 275 -18.87 -15.84 -11.38
C ASN A 275 -18.73 -17.34 -11.64
N THR A 276 -19.85 -18.06 -11.76
CA THR A 276 -19.83 -19.50 -12.04
C THR A 276 -19.08 -19.79 -13.34
N SER A 277 -17.99 -20.54 -13.24
CA SER A 277 -17.19 -20.98 -14.38
C SER A 277 -17.58 -22.40 -14.75
N LEU A 278 -18.25 -22.59 -15.89
CA LEU A 278 -18.63 -23.93 -16.37
C LEU A 278 -17.43 -24.87 -16.49
N ALA A 279 -16.21 -24.35 -16.64
CA ALA A 279 -15.02 -25.16 -16.80
C ALA A 279 -14.51 -25.79 -15.50
N VAL A 280 -14.83 -25.21 -14.34
CA VAL A 280 -14.46 -25.79 -13.03
C VAL A 280 -15.50 -26.77 -12.53
N LEU A 281 -16.74 -26.71 -13.04
CA LEU A 281 -17.82 -27.62 -12.66
C LEU A 281 -17.57 -29.05 -13.14
N ASP A 282 -18.19 -30.00 -12.43
CA ASP A 282 -18.22 -31.41 -12.82
C ASP A 282 -18.72 -31.57 -14.27
N PRO A 283 -17.98 -32.30 -15.15
CA PRO A 283 -18.35 -32.48 -16.55
C PRO A 283 -19.78 -32.96 -16.80
N SER A 284 -20.32 -33.80 -15.91
CA SER A 284 -21.68 -34.32 -16.03
C SER A 284 -22.76 -33.27 -15.71
N TYR A 285 -22.45 -32.27 -14.88
CA TYR A 285 -23.36 -31.20 -14.51
C TYR A 285 -23.27 -29.97 -15.42
N ARG A 286 -22.18 -29.82 -16.20
CA ARG A 286 -21.98 -28.67 -17.11
C ARG A 286 -23.14 -28.38 -18.06
N PRO A 287 -23.78 -29.38 -18.73
CA PRO A 287 -24.90 -29.11 -19.62
C PRO A 287 -26.08 -28.47 -18.87
N GLN A 288 -26.44 -29.04 -17.72
CA GLN A 288 -27.54 -28.52 -16.88
C GLN A 288 -27.23 -27.12 -16.34
N ALA A 289 -26.01 -26.89 -15.83
CA ALA A 289 -25.60 -25.58 -15.34
C ALA A 289 -25.60 -24.53 -16.45
N LYS A 290 -25.14 -24.89 -17.65
CA LYS A 290 -25.17 -24.01 -18.84
C LYS A 290 -26.60 -23.61 -19.19
N ASP A 291 -27.52 -24.56 -19.20
CA ASP A 291 -28.93 -24.30 -19.52
C ASP A 291 -29.56 -23.37 -18.47
N ILE A 292 -29.30 -23.58 -17.18
CA ILE A 292 -29.79 -22.71 -16.10
C ILE A 292 -29.23 -21.28 -16.23
N ILE A 293 -27.93 -21.14 -16.51
CA ILE A 293 -27.29 -19.82 -16.67
C ILE A 293 -27.85 -19.07 -17.88
N GLN A 294 -28.14 -19.78 -18.97
CA GLN A 294 -28.64 -19.18 -20.20
C GLN A 294 -30.14 -18.84 -20.14
N SER A 295 -30.96 -19.73 -19.57
CA SER A 295 -32.42 -19.58 -19.53
C SER A 295 -32.94 -18.86 -18.28
N MET A 296 -32.14 -18.78 -17.20
CA MET A 296 -32.51 -18.19 -15.90
C MET A 296 -33.93 -18.59 -15.43
N PRO A 297 -34.23 -19.90 -15.36
CA PRO A 297 -35.56 -20.39 -15.01
C PRO A 297 -35.86 -20.11 -13.53
N ARG A 298 -37.14 -19.89 -13.19
CA ARG A 298 -37.54 -19.52 -11.81
C ARG A 298 -37.48 -20.67 -10.81
N ASP A 299 -37.48 -21.92 -11.28
CA ASP A 299 -37.60 -23.15 -10.49
C ASP A 299 -36.27 -23.91 -10.34
N SER A 300 -35.18 -23.41 -10.92
CA SER A 300 -33.87 -24.07 -10.89
C SER A 300 -32.76 -23.08 -10.50
N VAL A 301 -31.74 -23.60 -9.81
CA VAL A 301 -30.56 -22.84 -9.38
C VAL A 301 -29.28 -23.60 -9.71
N VAL A 302 -28.18 -22.86 -9.89
CA VAL A 302 -26.85 -23.46 -10.09
C VAL A 302 -26.26 -23.86 -8.74
N TYR A 303 -25.75 -25.07 -8.66
CA TYR A 303 -25.07 -25.58 -7.47
C TYR A 303 -23.55 -25.58 -7.68
N GLU A 304 -22.82 -24.97 -6.75
CA GLU A 304 -21.35 -24.98 -6.72
C GLU A 304 -20.87 -25.49 -5.35
N THR A 305 -19.93 -26.41 -5.37
CA THR A 305 -19.23 -26.89 -4.18
C THR A 305 -18.14 -25.89 -3.76
N ILE A 306 -17.72 -25.92 -2.50
CA ILE A 306 -16.60 -25.07 -2.02
C ILE A 306 -15.29 -25.41 -2.76
N ALA A 307 -15.08 -26.66 -3.17
CA ALA A 307 -13.94 -27.05 -3.99
C ALA A 307 -13.95 -26.35 -5.38
N GLU A 308 -15.11 -26.30 -6.05
CA GLU A 308 -15.29 -25.60 -7.33
C GLU A 308 -15.11 -24.08 -7.16
N ILE A 309 -15.67 -23.50 -6.10
CA ILE A 309 -15.50 -22.08 -5.77
C ILE A 309 -14.03 -21.73 -5.52
N TYR A 310 -13.33 -22.54 -4.72
CA TYR A 310 -11.91 -22.33 -4.43
C TYR A 310 -11.06 -22.44 -5.70
N ALA A 311 -11.29 -23.46 -6.54
CA ALA A 311 -10.61 -23.59 -7.82
C ALA A 311 -10.85 -22.39 -8.75
N ASN A 312 -12.06 -21.84 -8.77
CA ASN A 312 -12.39 -20.64 -9.54
C ASN A 312 -11.63 -19.40 -9.05
N VAL A 313 -11.47 -19.25 -7.72
CA VAL A 313 -10.63 -18.18 -7.15
C VAL A 313 -9.15 -18.37 -7.52
N MET A 314 -8.65 -19.61 -7.51
CA MET A 314 -7.28 -19.93 -7.93
C MET A 314 -7.05 -19.72 -9.44
N ASP A 315 -8.04 -20.02 -10.29
CA ASP A 315 -8.06 -19.63 -11.72
C ASP A 315 -7.98 -18.09 -11.87
N GLY A 316 -8.57 -17.35 -10.93
CA GLY A 316 -8.40 -15.91 -10.79
C GLY A 316 -6.95 -15.52 -10.54
N TRP A 317 -6.26 -16.20 -9.61
CA TRP A 317 -4.82 -16.00 -9.38
C TRP A 317 -3.99 -16.26 -10.63
N VAL A 318 -4.23 -17.37 -11.34
CA VAL A 318 -3.55 -17.65 -12.63
C VAL A 318 -3.73 -16.50 -13.61
N LYS A 319 -4.94 -15.93 -13.68
CA LYS A 319 -5.28 -14.87 -14.61
C LYS A 319 -4.62 -13.52 -14.29
N VAL A 320 -4.41 -13.20 -13.01
CA VAL A 320 -3.78 -11.94 -12.57
C VAL A 320 -2.26 -12.05 -12.50
N SER A 321 -1.72 -13.24 -12.28
CA SER A 321 -0.29 -13.50 -12.13
C SER A 321 0.43 -13.77 -13.45
N HIS A 322 -0.31 -13.97 -14.55
CA HIS A 322 0.24 -14.21 -15.88
C HIS A 322 -0.15 -13.12 -16.89
N ARG A 323 0.80 -12.81 -17.77
CA ARG A 323 0.58 -12.01 -18.96
C ARG A 323 -0.14 -12.82 -20.04
N PRO A 324 -0.78 -12.18 -21.04
CA PRO A 324 -1.49 -12.89 -22.11
C PRO A 324 -0.64 -13.86 -22.94
N ASN A 325 0.69 -13.69 -22.96
CA ASN A 325 1.65 -14.59 -23.60
C ASN A 325 2.04 -15.80 -22.74
N GLY A 326 1.53 -15.90 -21.51
CA GLY A 326 1.84 -16.97 -20.55
C GLY A 326 3.06 -16.68 -19.67
N GLU A 327 3.78 -15.59 -19.87
CA GLU A 327 4.89 -15.20 -19.00
C GLU A 327 4.37 -14.65 -17.65
N PRO A 328 5.15 -14.73 -16.57
CA PRO A 328 4.78 -14.13 -15.28
C PRO A 328 4.56 -12.62 -15.37
N GLU A 329 3.63 -12.07 -14.58
CA GLU A 329 3.49 -10.62 -14.41
C GLU A 329 4.65 -10.03 -13.58
N PHE A 330 5.20 -10.82 -12.65
CA PHE A 330 6.44 -10.54 -11.92
C PHE A 330 7.40 -11.71 -12.08
N ASP A 331 8.61 -11.45 -12.57
CA ASP A 331 9.57 -12.50 -12.94
C ASP A 331 10.41 -13.01 -11.74
N GLY A 332 10.40 -12.28 -10.62
CA GLY A 332 11.10 -12.66 -9.38
C GLY A 332 10.31 -13.62 -8.48
N PRO A 333 10.85 -13.96 -7.29
CA PRO A 333 10.21 -14.83 -6.33
C PRO A 333 8.98 -14.19 -5.68
N VAL A 334 7.89 -14.97 -5.56
CA VAL A 334 6.67 -14.58 -4.86
C VAL A 334 6.54 -15.43 -3.60
N PHE A 335 6.38 -14.80 -2.45
CA PHE A 335 6.21 -15.48 -1.17
C PHE A 335 4.81 -15.23 -0.61
N VAL A 336 4.14 -16.30 -0.17
CA VAL A 336 2.81 -16.20 0.43
C VAL A 336 2.91 -16.48 1.93
N VAL A 337 2.29 -15.59 2.73
CA VAL A 337 2.01 -15.82 4.14
C VAL A 337 0.51 -16.02 4.29
N LEU A 338 0.10 -17.23 4.71
CA LEU A 338 -1.31 -17.56 4.89
C LEU A 338 -1.91 -16.69 5.98
N GLY A 339 -2.91 -15.88 5.61
CA GLY A 339 -3.56 -14.93 6.48
C GLY A 339 -4.74 -15.53 7.23
N LYS A 340 -5.57 -14.64 7.80
CA LYS A 340 -6.75 -15.05 8.58
C LYS A 340 -7.76 -15.81 7.73
N LYS A 341 -7.97 -15.40 6.48
CA LYS A 341 -8.97 -15.98 5.58
C LYS A 341 -8.57 -17.35 5.06
N GLU A 342 -7.29 -17.53 4.71
CA GLU A 342 -6.75 -18.82 4.34
C GLU A 342 -6.78 -19.79 5.54
N ALA A 343 -6.43 -19.32 6.73
CA ALA A 343 -6.54 -20.11 7.96
C ALA A 343 -7.99 -20.57 8.22
N ASP A 344 -8.97 -19.67 8.11
CA ASP A 344 -10.39 -19.99 8.28
C ASP A 344 -10.90 -21.02 7.26
N LEU A 345 -10.44 -20.91 6.00
CA LEU A 345 -10.75 -21.88 4.95
C LEU A 345 -10.19 -23.25 5.29
N ILE A 346 -8.92 -23.32 5.70
CA ILE A 346 -8.24 -24.57 6.07
C ILE A 346 -8.98 -25.24 7.23
N ASP A 347 -9.23 -24.51 8.31
CA ASP A 347 -9.82 -25.06 9.53
C ASP A 347 -11.28 -25.49 9.29
N SER A 348 -12.04 -24.70 8.51
CA SER A 348 -13.41 -25.04 8.12
C SER A 348 -13.45 -26.29 7.23
N ALA A 349 -12.58 -26.39 6.22
CA ALA A 349 -12.54 -27.53 5.32
C ALA A 349 -12.10 -28.81 6.05
N ALA A 350 -11.12 -28.74 6.94
CA ALA A 350 -10.71 -29.85 7.78
C ALA A 350 -11.86 -30.36 8.67
N TYR A 351 -12.63 -29.45 9.28
CA TYR A 351 -13.81 -29.82 10.05
C TYR A 351 -14.88 -30.49 9.18
N GLN A 352 -15.16 -29.98 7.97
CA GLN A 352 -16.15 -30.60 7.08
C GLN A 352 -15.71 -31.97 6.55
N GLU A 353 -14.41 -32.19 6.34
CA GLU A 353 -13.87 -33.49 5.94
C GLU A 353 -14.15 -34.56 7.01
N ILE A 354 -13.82 -34.25 8.26
CA ILE A 354 -14.08 -35.14 9.41
C ILE A 354 -15.57 -35.39 9.57
N ARG A 355 -16.38 -34.34 9.44
CA ARG A 355 -17.84 -34.44 9.51
C ARG A 355 -18.39 -35.36 8.42
N TYR A 356 -17.90 -35.24 7.19
CA TYR A 356 -18.30 -36.09 6.08
C TYR A 356 -17.97 -37.56 6.36
N LEU A 357 -16.73 -37.88 6.78
CA LEU A 357 -16.34 -39.24 7.13
C LEU A 357 -17.18 -39.82 8.26
N THR A 358 -17.52 -38.99 9.26
CA THR A 358 -18.41 -39.38 10.36
C THR A 358 -19.81 -39.73 9.85
N LEU A 359 -20.39 -38.90 8.98
CA LEU A 359 -21.71 -39.14 8.40
C LEU A 359 -21.73 -40.42 7.54
N VAL A 360 -20.73 -40.60 6.68
CA VAL A 360 -20.60 -41.82 5.87
C VAL A 360 -20.52 -43.07 6.75
N LYS A 361 -19.80 -43.00 7.88
CA LYS A 361 -19.71 -44.11 8.82
C LYS A 361 -21.04 -44.33 9.55
N GLN A 362 -21.73 -43.27 9.97
CA GLN A 362 -23.06 -43.35 10.55
C GLN A 362 -24.05 -44.02 9.60
N ASP A 363 -24.05 -43.64 8.33
CA ASP A 363 -24.93 -44.20 7.30
C ASP A 363 -24.68 -45.70 7.09
N LYS A 364 -23.40 -46.12 7.06
CA LYS A 364 -23.02 -47.55 6.99
C LYS A 364 -23.54 -48.32 8.22
N ILE A 365 -23.31 -47.81 9.43
CA ILE A 365 -23.77 -48.43 10.67
C ILE A 365 -25.31 -48.54 10.68
N MET A 366 -26.00 -47.48 10.23
CA MET A 366 -27.46 -47.45 10.18
C MET A 366 -28.03 -48.39 9.11
N ALA A 367 -27.38 -48.52 7.96
CA ALA A 367 -27.75 -49.49 6.93
C ALA A 367 -27.60 -50.93 7.45
N GLU A 368 -26.45 -51.25 8.06
CA GLU A 368 -26.21 -52.56 8.69
C GLU A 368 -27.23 -52.84 9.80
N LYS A 369 -27.53 -51.84 10.63
CA LYS A 369 -28.53 -51.94 11.70
C LYS A 369 -29.92 -52.24 11.13
N LYS A 370 -30.33 -51.56 10.06
CA LYS A 370 -31.62 -51.77 9.39
C LYS A 370 -31.72 -53.17 8.79
N ILE A 371 -30.63 -53.70 8.24
CA ILE A 371 -30.56 -55.09 7.75
C ILE A 371 -30.70 -56.08 8.92
N ALA A 372 -29.97 -55.87 10.01
CA ALA A 372 -30.04 -56.70 11.21
C ALA A 372 -31.43 -56.67 11.86
N GLU A 373 -32.09 -55.51 11.93
CA GLU A 373 -33.46 -55.35 12.41
C GLU A 373 -34.47 -56.08 11.53
N ARG A 374 -34.34 -55.98 10.20
CA ARG A 374 -35.19 -56.74 9.25
C ARG A 374 -35.00 -58.24 9.39
N ALA A 375 -33.75 -58.71 9.50
CA ALA A 375 -33.45 -60.12 9.73
C ALA A 375 -34.01 -60.61 11.07
N PHE A 376 -33.92 -59.79 12.13
CA PHE A 376 -34.48 -60.09 13.45
C PHE A 376 -36.01 -60.23 13.38
N ILE A 377 -36.70 -59.31 12.71
CA ILE A 377 -38.16 -59.38 12.50
C ILE A 377 -38.52 -60.63 11.68
N SER A 378 -37.78 -60.92 10.61
CA SER A 378 -38.03 -62.06 9.75
C SER A 378 -37.85 -63.39 10.48
N GLU A 379 -36.80 -63.54 11.29
CA GLU A 379 -36.55 -64.74 12.10
C GLU A 379 -37.64 -64.93 13.17
N LYS A 380 -38.08 -63.83 13.80
CA LYS A 380 -39.17 -63.84 14.80
C LYS A 380 -40.51 -64.28 14.20
N ARG A 381 -40.73 -64.07 12.90
CA ARG A 381 -41.97 -64.42 12.17
C ARG A 381 -41.99 -65.86 11.64
N LYS A 382 -40.90 -66.64 11.74
CA LYS A 382 -40.87 -68.04 11.30
C LYS A 382 -41.74 -68.91 12.22
N ALA A 383 -42.29 -70.00 11.69
CA ALA A 383 -43.12 -70.96 12.44
C ALA A 383 -42.37 -71.63 13.62
N LYS A 384 -41.04 -71.79 13.52
CA LYS A 384 -40.15 -72.20 14.61
C LYS A 384 -38.92 -71.27 14.67
N PRO A 385 -38.98 -70.15 15.43
CA PRO A 385 -37.88 -69.20 15.52
C PRO A 385 -36.66 -69.80 16.25
N SER A 386 -35.45 -69.57 15.75
CA SER A 386 -34.24 -69.95 16.49
C SER A 386 -33.91 -68.93 17.59
N VAL A 387 -34.03 -69.36 18.86
CA VAL A 387 -33.66 -68.53 20.03
C VAL A 387 -32.19 -68.09 19.98
N LYS A 388 -31.29 -68.96 19.51
CA LYS A 388 -29.87 -68.67 19.34
C LYS A 388 -29.65 -67.54 18.32
N THR A 389 -30.35 -67.60 17.18
CA THR A 389 -30.27 -66.59 16.11
C THR A 389 -30.84 -65.25 16.55
N LEU A 390 -31.99 -65.26 17.25
CA LEU A 390 -32.60 -64.04 17.81
C LEU A 390 -31.70 -63.35 18.84
N LYS A 391 -31.09 -64.10 19.77
CA LYS A 391 -30.13 -63.54 20.73
C LYS A 391 -28.90 -62.93 20.04
N ALA A 392 -28.37 -63.59 19.02
CA ALA A 392 -27.22 -63.09 18.25
C ALA A 392 -27.54 -61.79 17.50
N LEU A 393 -28.70 -61.72 16.83
CA LEU A 393 -29.17 -60.52 16.12
C LEU A 393 -29.47 -59.36 17.08
N ALA A 394 -30.11 -59.61 18.23
CA ALA A 394 -30.34 -58.59 19.25
C ALA A 394 -29.01 -58.02 19.81
N LYS A 395 -28.01 -58.89 20.04
CA LYS A 395 -26.66 -58.47 20.45
C LYS A 395 -26.02 -57.58 19.37
N LYS A 396 -26.08 -57.97 18.11
CA LYS A 396 -25.54 -57.19 16.98
C LYS A 396 -26.23 -55.82 16.83
N ILE A 397 -27.55 -55.74 16.98
CA ILE A 397 -28.29 -54.47 16.97
C ILE A 397 -27.84 -53.56 18.12
N ALA A 398 -27.65 -54.10 19.32
CA ALA A 398 -27.16 -53.34 20.47
C ALA A 398 -25.71 -52.86 20.26
N GLU A 399 -24.84 -53.68 19.67
CA GLU A 399 -23.47 -53.30 19.29
C GLU A 399 -23.47 -52.15 18.27
N LEU A 400 -24.24 -52.26 17.18
CA LEU A 400 -24.36 -51.21 16.17
C LEU A 400 -24.93 -49.92 16.75
N ARG A 401 -25.89 -50.00 17.69
CA ARG A 401 -26.40 -48.83 18.42
C ARG A 401 -25.30 -48.14 19.23
N ARG A 402 -24.46 -48.90 19.94
CA ARG A 402 -23.31 -48.34 20.69
C ARG A 402 -22.27 -47.74 19.75
N GLU A 403 -21.98 -48.40 18.63
CA GLU A 403 -21.03 -47.89 17.64
C GLU A 403 -21.53 -46.58 17.00
N TYR A 404 -22.82 -46.49 16.68
CA TYR A 404 -23.45 -45.27 16.20
C TYR A 404 -23.31 -44.12 17.21
N GLN A 405 -23.60 -44.37 18.49
CA GLN A 405 -23.45 -43.38 19.56
C GLN A 405 -22.01 -42.91 19.75
N ARG A 406 -21.01 -43.77 19.48
CA ARG A 406 -19.59 -43.38 19.50
C ARG A 406 -19.21 -42.53 18.30
N THR A 407 -19.84 -42.75 17.15
CA THR A 407 -19.53 -42.12 15.86
C THR A 407 -20.21 -40.75 15.77
N ILE A 408 -19.86 -39.82 16.66
CA ILE A 408 -20.30 -38.42 16.61
C ILE A 408 -19.07 -37.52 16.48
N VAL A 409 -19.20 -36.42 15.72
CA VAL A 409 -18.06 -35.55 15.37
C VAL A 409 -17.33 -35.01 16.61
N THR A 410 -18.06 -34.74 17.69
CA THR A 410 -17.49 -34.27 18.96
C THR A 410 -16.55 -35.28 19.62
N ASN A 411 -16.73 -36.58 19.34
CA ASN A 411 -15.89 -37.65 19.85
C ASN A 411 -14.63 -37.91 19.01
N VAL A 412 -14.46 -37.18 17.89
CA VAL A 412 -13.23 -37.28 17.09
C VAL A 412 -12.07 -36.70 17.88
N ARG A 413 -10.99 -37.48 17.98
CA ARG A 413 -9.78 -37.16 18.73
C ARG A 413 -9.09 -35.91 18.19
N PRO A 414 -8.44 -35.08 19.04
CA PRO A 414 -7.69 -33.91 18.59
C PRO A 414 -6.60 -34.22 17.56
N GLU A 415 -5.93 -35.36 17.66
CA GLU A 415 -4.87 -35.79 16.74
C GLU A 415 -5.38 -35.92 15.30
N ASP A 416 -6.57 -36.50 15.11
CA ASP A 416 -7.21 -36.58 13.79
C ASP A 416 -7.60 -35.21 13.26
N ARG A 417 -8.05 -34.29 14.13
CA ARG A 417 -8.35 -32.90 13.73
C ARG A 417 -7.09 -32.21 13.19
N ASN A 418 -5.97 -32.37 13.89
CA ASN A 418 -4.69 -31.82 13.46
C ASN A 418 -4.18 -32.48 12.17
N ARG A 419 -4.34 -33.81 12.04
CA ARG A 419 -3.98 -34.56 10.82
C ARG A 419 -4.70 -34.03 9.58
N PHE A 420 -6.02 -33.86 9.65
CA PHE A 420 -6.79 -33.29 8.54
C PHE A 420 -6.45 -31.82 8.27
N ALA A 421 -6.20 -31.02 9.31
CA ALA A 421 -5.75 -29.64 9.13
C ALA A 421 -4.41 -29.56 8.37
N LYS A 422 -3.46 -30.48 8.64
CA LYS A 422 -2.19 -30.58 7.90
C LYS A 422 -2.39 -30.96 6.43
N ILE A 423 -3.21 -31.98 6.15
CA ILE A 423 -3.53 -32.40 4.77
C ILE A 423 -4.14 -31.23 3.97
N ILE A 424 -5.12 -30.54 4.57
CA ILE A 424 -5.77 -29.40 3.92
C ILE A 424 -4.80 -28.24 3.73
N THR A 425 -3.94 -27.97 4.71
CA THR A 425 -2.88 -26.96 4.59
C THR A 425 -1.96 -27.28 3.42
N ALA A 426 -1.47 -28.53 3.32
CA ALA A 426 -0.60 -28.96 2.22
C ALA A 426 -1.27 -28.79 0.85
N MET A 427 -2.57 -29.11 0.75
CA MET A 427 -3.34 -28.91 -0.47
C MET A 427 -3.48 -27.43 -0.84
N VAL A 428 -3.81 -26.56 0.13
CA VAL A 428 -3.90 -25.11 -0.08
C VAL A 428 -2.55 -24.55 -0.54
N VAL A 429 -1.45 -24.98 0.09
CA VAL A 429 -0.09 -24.59 -0.30
C VAL A 429 0.21 -24.99 -1.75
N LYS A 430 0.02 -26.26 -2.10
CA LYS A 430 0.25 -26.75 -3.48
C LYS A 430 -0.54 -25.93 -4.50
N LYS A 431 -1.79 -25.57 -4.18
CA LYS A 431 -2.62 -24.75 -5.08
C LYS A 431 -2.08 -23.34 -5.29
N PHE A 432 -1.55 -22.68 -4.26
CA PHE A 432 -0.87 -21.39 -4.44
C PHE A 432 0.38 -21.53 -5.31
N GLU A 433 1.22 -22.53 -5.03
CA GLU A 433 2.47 -22.78 -5.76
C GLU A 433 2.20 -23.18 -7.24
N GLU A 434 1.07 -23.81 -7.54
CA GLU A 434 0.61 -24.11 -8.91
C GLU A 434 0.02 -22.89 -9.64
N SER A 435 -0.64 -21.98 -8.93
CA SER A 435 -1.43 -20.89 -9.53
C SER A 435 -0.64 -19.60 -9.77
N ILE A 436 0.42 -19.39 -9.00
CA ILE A 436 1.23 -18.17 -9.04
C ILE A 436 2.66 -18.54 -9.45
N PRO A 437 3.22 -17.95 -10.52
CA PRO A 437 4.60 -18.22 -10.93
C PRO A 437 5.60 -17.90 -9.82
N ASN A 438 6.66 -18.70 -9.74
CA ASN A 438 7.77 -18.53 -8.77
C ASN A 438 7.30 -18.43 -7.31
N CYS A 439 6.15 -19.02 -7.00
CA CYS A 439 5.51 -18.89 -5.70
C CYS A 439 6.01 -19.93 -4.71
N LYS A 440 6.24 -19.49 -3.46
CA LYS A 440 6.48 -20.36 -2.31
C LYS A 440 5.65 -19.90 -1.12
N VAL A 441 4.95 -20.82 -0.45
CA VAL A 441 4.28 -20.50 0.83
C VAL A 441 5.30 -20.66 1.96
N ILE A 442 5.59 -19.57 2.66
CA ILE A 442 6.70 -19.50 3.63
C ILE A 442 6.25 -19.45 5.09
N GLY A 443 4.95 -19.28 5.33
CA GLY A 443 4.43 -19.22 6.69
C GLY A 443 2.91 -19.07 6.76
N LYS A 444 2.40 -19.14 7.99
CA LYS A 444 0.99 -18.92 8.35
C LYS A 444 0.96 -18.01 9.57
N ASN A 445 0.08 -17.02 9.57
CA ASN A 445 0.00 -15.98 10.59
C ASN A 445 1.28 -15.13 10.67
N ASN A 446 1.92 -15.06 11.86
CA ASN A 446 3.14 -14.28 12.04
C ASN A 446 4.33 -14.99 11.40
N THR A 447 5.11 -14.29 10.58
CA THR A 447 6.23 -14.86 9.83
C THR A 447 7.39 -13.87 9.82
N PHE A 448 8.61 -14.36 10.08
CA PHE A 448 9.82 -13.56 10.05
C PHE A 448 10.56 -13.79 8.75
N ILE A 449 10.85 -12.71 8.04
CA ILE A 449 11.64 -12.70 6.81
C ILE A 449 12.92 -11.90 7.03
N LYS A 450 13.97 -12.25 6.30
CA LYS A 450 15.24 -11.54 6.29
C LYS A 450 15.64 -11.26 4.85
N PHE A 451 16.02 -10.03 4.56
CA PHE A 451 16.73 -9.72 3.32
C PHE A 451 17.93 -8.82 3.65
N ARG A 452 19.11 -9.21 3.18
CA ARG A 452 20.40 -8.71 3.68
C ARG A 452 20.51 -8.83 5.21
N ASN A 453 20.83 -7.76 5.92
CA ASN A 453 21.00 -7.74 7.38
C ASN A 453 19.73 -7.34 8.14
N GLN A 454 18.60 -7.15 7.47
CA GLN A 454 17.36 -6.68 8.07
C GLN A 454 16.37 -7.82 8.28
N VAL A 455 15.79 -7.91 9.49
CA VAL A 455 14.74 -8.88 9.83
C VAL A 455 13.41 -8.14 9.99
N ILE A 456 12.38 -8.64 9.31
CA ILE A 456 11.03 -8.08 9.33
C ILE A 456 10.04 -9.13 9.83
N GLU A 457 9.17 -8.73 10.77
CA GLU A 457 8.02 -9.53 11.21
C GLU A 457 6.78 -9.14 10.41
N ILE A 458 6.25 -10.06 9.60
CA ILE A 458 4.90 -9.96 9.03
C ILE A 458 3.92 -10.44 10.09
N VAL A 459 2.99 -9.58 10.51
CA VAL A 459 2.03 -9.86 11.59
C VAL A 459 0.63 -9.97 11.02
N VAL A 460 -0.05 -11.08 11.27
CA VAL A 460 -1.45 -11.27 10.86
C VAL A 460 -2.34 -11.32 12.11
N PRO A 461 -3.18 -10.30 12.35
CA PRO A 461 -4.09 -10.32 13.51
C PRO A 461 -5.08 -11.48 13.46
N GLY A 462 -5.41 -12.04 14.62
CA GLY A 462 -6.33 -13.18 14.75
C GLY A 462 -7.82 -12.87 14.53
N HIS A 463 -8.18 -11.66 14.10
CA HIS A 463 -9.56 -11.24 13.89
C HIS A 463 -9.76 -10.60 12.50
N GLY A 464 -11.01 -10.52 12.03
CA GLY A 464 -11.40 -9.84 10.79
C GLY A 464 -12.24 -8.57 11.00
N ARG A 465 -12.29 -8.02 12.22
CA ARG A 465 -13.05 -6.80 12.53
C ARG A 465 -12.31 -5.57 11.99
N VAL A 466 -13.01 -4.75 11.20
CA VAL A 466 -12.50 -3.45 10.73
C VAL A 466 -12.33 -2.51 11.92
N THR A 467 -11.15 -1.91 12.06
CA THR A 467 -10.82 -0.97 13.14
C THR A 467 -9.65 -0.08 12.72
N ASP A 468 -9.67 1.17 13.16
CA ASP A 468 -8.56 2.12 13.03
C ASP A 468 -7.50 1.94 14.15
N MET A 469 -7.75 1.07 15.12
CA MET A 469 -6.87 0.82 16.27
C MET A 469 -5.78 -0.24 16.04
N LEU A 470 -5.65 -0.77 14.82
CA LEU A 470 -4.70 -1.87 14.52
C LEU A 470 -3.28 -1.56 14.99
N LEU A 471 -2.77 -0.36 14.69
CA LEU A 471 -1.43 0.07 15.12
C LEU A 471 -1.38 0.21 16.65
N SER A 472 -2.32 0.95 17.23
CA SER A 472 -2.38 1.18 18.68
C SER A 472 -2.45 -0.12 19.49
N SER A 473 -3.20 -1.12 19.04
CA SER A 473 -3.32 -2.42 19.71
C SER A 473 -2.03 -3.24 19.60
N PHE A 474 -1.36 -3.22 18.45
CA PHE A 474 -0.10 -3.92 18.27
C PHE A 474 1.02 -3.29 19.10
N VAL A 475 1.17 -1.96 19.01
CA VAL A 475 2.18 -1.20 19.78
C VAL A 475 1.92 -1.37 21.28
N GLY A 476 0.66 -1.33 21.75
CA GLY A 476 0.35 -1.54 23.17
C GLY A 476 0.80 -2.91 23.73
N ALA A 477 1.08 -3.90 22.87
CA ALA A 477 1.51 -5.24 23.25
C ALA A 477 3.02 -5.51 23.00
N HIS A 478 3.81 -4.52 22.60
CA HIS A 478 5.20 -4.73 22.18
C HIS A 478 6.18 -4.99 23.35
N GLY A 479 5.95 -4.41 24.53
CA GLY A 479 6.87 -4.47 25.67
C GLY A 479 7.28 -5.89 26.07
N PRO A 480 6.32 -6.83 26.28
CA PRO A 480 6.66 -8.22 26.56
C PRO A 480 7.47 -8.91 25.46
N LYS A 481 7.23 -8.59 24.17
CA LYS A 481 8.03 -9.13 23.05
C LYS A 481 9.46 -8.59 23.09
N LEU A 482 9.61 -7.31 23.43
CA LEU A 482 10.92 -6.68 23.57
C LEU A 482 11.74 -7.34 24.69
N LEU A 483 11.15 -7.52 25.88
CA LEU A 483 11.81 -8.18 27.03
C LEU A 483 12.24 -9.62 26.70
N ARG A 484 11.47 -10.33 25.88
CA ARG A 484 11.79 -11.69 25.42
C ARG A 484 12.76 -11.72 24.23
N LYS A 485 13.22 -10.57 23.73
CA LYS A 485 14.04 -10.43 22.51
C LYS A 485 13.37 -11.07 21.27
N GLN A 486 12.05 -10.92 21.18
CA GLN A 486 11.21 -11.48 20.11
C GLN A 486 10.62 -10.42 19.18
N LEU A 487 10.91 -9.13 19.43
CA LEU A 487 10.46 -8.03 18.58
C LEU A 487 11.48 -7.78 17.47
N ALA A 488 11.04 -7.87 16.21
CA ALA A 488 11.88 -7.54 15.07
C ALA A 488 12.13 -6.01 15.00
N PRO A 489 13.25 -5.57 14.39
CA PRO A 489 13.50 -4.15 14.12
C PRO A 489 12.39 -3.47 13.30
N THR A 490 11.68 -4.25 12.48
CA THR A 490 10.54 -3.77 11.69
C THR A 490 9.40 -4.80 11.74
N SER A 491 8.19 -4.36 12.09
CA SER A 491 6.98 -5.20 12.08
C SER A 491 5.90 -4.60 11.18
N VAL A 492 5.31 -5.40 10.30
CA VAL A 492 4.25 -5.01 9.36
C VAL A 492 2.97 -5.77 9.68
N VAL A 493 1.97 -5.08 10.21
CA VAL A 493 0.64 -5.60 10.49
C VAL A 493 -0.18 -5.68 9.20
N CYS A 494 -0.49 -6.90 8.78
CA CYS A 494 -1.26 -7.23 7.59
C CYS A 494 -2.65 -7.75 8.01
N HIS A 495 -3.58 -6.84 8.25
CA HIS A 495 -4.98 -7.18 8.51
C HIS A 495 -5.77 -7.27 7.18
N PRO A 496 -6.66 -8.26 6.98
CA PRO A 496 -7.39 -8.45 5.72
C PRO A 496 -8.28 -7.26 5.30
N TYR A 497 -8.64 -6.41 6.27
CA TYR A 497 -9.51 -5.24 6.10
C TYR A 497 -8.95 -4.01 6.81
N ALA A 498 -7.65 -3.77 6.71
CA ALA A 498 -7.05 -2.54 7.22
C ALA A 498 -7.67 -1.32 6.51
N THR A 499 -7.91 -0.24 7.26
CA THR A 499 -8.53 0.98 6.70
C THR A 499 -7.53 1.85 5.95
N ASN A 500 -6.31 1.99 6.48
CA ASN A 500 -5.28 2.84 5.90
C ASN A 500 -3.89 2.34 6.28
N TYR A 501 -2.89 2.93 5.63
CA TYR A 501 -1.51 2.86 6.07
C TYR A 501 -1.30 3.65 7.36
N ARG A 502 -0.58 3.07 8.31
CA ARG A 502 -0.14 3.71 9.56
C ARG A 502 1.27 3.30 9.92
N PHE A 503 2.03 4.19 10.53
CA PHE A 503 3.42 3.96 10.93
C PHE A 503 3.72 4.67 12.25
N THR A 504 4.52 4.03 13.09
CA THR A 504 5.20 4.68 14.21
C THR A 504 6.51 3.97 14.55
N ALA A 505 7.45 4.71 15.14
CA ALA A 505 8.71 4.15 15.64
C ALA A 505 8.79 4.24 17.17
N ARG A 506 9.54 3.35 17.82
CA ARG A 506 9.84 3.40 19.26
C ARG A 506 11.33 3.23 19.51
N GLN A 507 11.89 4.07 20.38
CA GLN A 507 13.24 3.87 20.88
C GLN A 507 13.26 2.69 21.86
N VAL A 508 14.27 1.86 21.74
CA VAL A 508 14.52 0.69 22.57
C VAL A 508 15.89 0.86 23.21
N SER A 509 15.95 0.85 24.54
CA SER A 509 17.21 0.92 25.28
C SER A 509 18.02 -0.36 25.09
N GLY A 510 19.29 -0.20 24.67
CA GLY A 510 20.29 -1.27 24.62
C GLY A 510 21.41 -1.01 25.64
N ARG A 511 22.21 -2.05 25.94
CA ARG A 511 23.31 -1.96 26.93
C ARG A 511 24.41 -0.97 26.56
N THR A 512 24.58 -0.65 25.27
CA THR A 512 25.67 0.21 24.77
C THR A 512 25.18 1.28 23.79
N ASN A 513 24.08 1.04 23.05
CA ASN A 513 23.46 2.00 22.15
C ASN A 513 21.93 1.84 22.18
N SER A 514 21.19 2.93 21.99
CA SER A 514 19.75 2.90 21.76
C SER A 514 19.45 2.51 20.30
N ASN A 515 18.49 1.62 20.08
CA ASN A 515 18.05 1.19 18.75
C ASN A 515 16.61 1.65 18.51
N THR A 516 16.21 1.79 17.25
CA THR A 516 14.81 2.11 16.92
C THR A 516 14.07 0.92 16.29
N VAL A 517 12.92 0.55 16.85
CA VAL A 517 11.99 -0.40 16.21
C VAL A 517 10.90 0.35 15.44
N GLN A 518 10.53 -0.15 14.28
CA GLN A 518 9.45 0.40 13.44
C GLN A 518 8.25 -0.54 13.43
N MET A 519 7.05 0.03 13.51
CA MET A 519 5.80 -0.72 13.50
C MET A 519 4.83 -0.03 12.54
N MET A 520 4.28 -0.79 11.60
CA MET A 520 3.39 -0.24 10.57
C MET A 520 2.22 -1.15 10.26
N VAL A 521 1.16 -0.58 9.70
CA VAL A 521 -0.01 -1.30 9.17
C VAL A 521 0.00 -1.16 7.66
N ALA A 522 -0.03 -2.28 6.95
CA ALA A 522 -0.12 -2.28 5.49
C ALA A 522 -1.56 -1.98 5.03
N PRO A 523 -1.78 -1.07 4.06
CA PRO A 523 -3.08 -0.88 3.44
C PRO A 523 -3.53 -2.14 2.69
N ILE A 524 -4.80 -2.22 2.32
CA ILE A 524 -5.31 -3.35 1.51
C ILE A 524 -5.29 -3.03 0.01
N ALA A 525 -4.94 -4.03 -0.81
CA ALA A 525 -4.77 -3.91 -2.26
C ALA A 525 -6.06 -4.25 -3.03
N VAL A 526 -7.10 -3.43 -2.87
CA VAL A 526 -8.40 -3.57 -3.56
C VAL A 526 -8.77 -2.33 -4.37
N ASP A 527 -9.58 -2.49 -5.41
CA ASP A 527 -10.13 -1.37 -6.20
C ASP A 527 -11.30 -0.74 -5.45
N ASP A 528 -11.03 0.30 -4.67
CA ASP A 528 -12.01 0.92 -3.80
C ASP A 528 -13.03 1.78 -4.53
N ASP A 529 -12.64 2.48 -5.60
CA ASP A 529 -13.57 3.23 -6.44
C ASP A 529 -14.61 2.30 -7.07
N PHE A 530 -14.16 1.19 -7.66
CA PHE A 530 -15.06 0.18 -8.22
C PHE A 530 -15.98 -0.40 -7.14
N LEU A 531 -15.42 -0.79 -5.99
CA LEU A 531 -16.19 -1.42 -4.92
C LEU A 531 -17.23 -0.46 -4.31
N ARG A 532 -16.87 0.80 -4.06
CA ARG A 532 -17.80 1.84 -3.58
C ARG A 532 -18.93 2.05 -4.58
N GLY A 533 -18.60 2.14 -5.88
CA GLY A 533 -19.60 2.27 -6.95
C GLY A 533 -20.54 1.07 -7.02
N ARG A 534 -19.99 -0.15 -6.97
CA ARG A 534 -20.76 -1.41 -7.05
C ARG A 534 -21.66 -1.64 -5.83
N LEU A 535 -21.19 -1.24 -4.64
CA LEU A 535 -21.84 -1.55 -3.36
C LEU A 535 -22.66 -0.38 -2.79
N ARG A 536 -22.73 0.76 -3.48
CA ARG A 536 -23.42 1.99 -3.03
C ARG A 536 -24.86 1.77 -2.55
N ASN A 537 -25.60 0.89 -3.23
CA ASN A 537 -27.03 0.63 -2.95
C ASN A 537 -27.26 -0.61 -2.07
N THR A 538 -26.20 -1.15 -1.46
CA THR A 538 -26.27 -2.35 -0.62
C THR A 538 -26.30 -1.98 0.86
N VAL A 539 -26.88 -2.86 1.69
CA VAL A 539 -26.89 -2.65 3.15
C VAL A 539 -25.44 -2.69 3.66
N SER A 540 -25.00 -1.59 4.26
CA SER A 540 -23.71 -1.51 4.95
C SER A 540 -23.64 -2.52 6.09
N SER A 541 -22.48 -3.12 6.33
CA SER A 541 -22.20 -4.10 7.40
C SER A 541 -22.58 -5.57 7.16
N ALA A 542 -22.91 -5.99 5.94
CA ALA A 542 -23.06 -7.42 5.64
C ALA A 542 -21.72 -8.18 5.61
N HIS A 543 -20.65 -7.48 5.19
CA HIS A 543 -19.28 -7.99 5.15
C HIS A 543 -18.27 -6.94 5.65
N PRO A 544 -17.18 -7.34 6.31
CA PRO A 544 -16.16 -6.41 6.77
C PRO A 544 -15.59 -5.50 5.66
N ILE A 545 -15.44 -6.00 4.43
CA ILE A 545 -14.95 -5.16 3.32
C ILE A 545 -15.82 -3.92 3.07
N GLN A 546 -17.15 -4.02 3.22
CA GLN A 546 -18.04 -2.85 3.07
C GLN A 546 -17.77 -1.84 4.16
N ASN A 547 -17.60 -2.30 5.41
CA ASN A 547 -17.29 -1.40 6.53
C ASN A 547 -15.93 -0.73 6.35
N ALA A 548 -14.97 -1.42 5.73
CA ALA A 548 -13.66 -0.85 5.41
C ALA A 548 -13.80 0.22 4.32
N ILE A 549 -14.29 -0.13 3.12
CA ILE A 549 -14.33 0.79 1.98
C ILE A 549 -15.26 1.98 2.21
N PHE A 550 -16.31 1.88 3.04
CA PHE A 550 -17.18 3.02 3.33
C PHE A 550 -16.71 3.84 4.53
N ASP A 551 -15.60 3.47 5.18
CA ASP A 551 -14.96 4.37 6.14
C ASP A 551 -14.38 5.59 5.37
N PRO A 552 -14.68 6.82 5.80
CA PRO A 552 -14.09 8.03 5.24
C PRO A 552 -12.55 8.05 5.26
N GLN A 553 -11.92 7.35 6.21
CA GLN A 553 -10.47 7.27 6.33
C GLN A 553 -9.84 6.20 5.45
N PHE A 554 -10.66 5.45 4.70
CA PHE A 554 -10.19 4.30 3.94
C PHE A 554 -9.35 4.72 2.73
N LYS A 555 -8.14 4.17 2.62
CA LYS A 555 -7.28 4.33 1.43
C LYS A 555 -6.63 2.99 1.08
N SER A 556 -6.94 2.51 -0.12
CA SER A 556 -6.32 1.33 -0.71
C SER A 556 -4.89 1.62 -1.17
N GLY A 557 -4.06 0.58 -1.24
CA GLY A 557 -2.69 0.73 -1.74
C GLY A 557 -1.83 -0.51 -1.54
N VAL A 558 -0.55 -0.35 -1.87
CA VAL A 558 0.51 -1.35 -1.73
C VAL A 558 1.65 -0.73 -0.92
N LEU A 559 2.24 -1.51 -0.03
CA LEU A 559 3.40 -1.11 0.76
C LEU A 559 4.66 -1.72 0.15
N ARG A 560 5.63 -0.89 -0.22
CA ARG A 560 6.98 -1.34 -0.57
C ARG A 560 7.93 -0.96 0.55
N LEU A 561 8.78 -1.91 0.96
CA LEU A 561 9.86 -1.67 1.91
C LEU A 561 11.17 -1.63 1.14
N ARG A 562 11.90 -0.53 1.27
CA ARG A 562 13.16 -0.31 0.57
C ARG A 562 14.29 -0.18 1.58
N LEU A 563 15.40 -0.86 1.29
CA LEU A 563 16.62 -0.77 2.08
C LEU A 563 17.62 0.19 1.41
N ILE A 564 17.78 1.39 1.95
CA ILE A 564 18.74 2.42 1.47
C ILE A 564 19.62 2.82 2.64
N ASN A 565 20.95 2.91 2.46
CA ASN A 565 21.88 3.31 3.54
C ASN A 565 21.74 2.49 4.85
N GLY A 566 21.25 1.25 4.77
CA GLY A 566 20.95 0.42 5.94
C GLY A 566 19.62 0.75 6.64
N LEU A 567 18.83 1.69 6.13
CA LEU A 567 17.50 2.10 6.59
C LEU A 567 16.42 1.32 5.84
N ILE A 568 15.42 0.80 6.57
CA ILE A 568 14.15 0.37 5.98
C ILE A 568 13.22 1.58 5.96
N ASP A 569 12.87 2.03 4.76
CA ASP A 569 11.90 3.09 4.55
C ASP A 569 10.65 2.55 3.83
N PRO A 570 9.44 2.99 4.24
CA PRO A 570 8.20 2.63 3.59
C PRO A 570 7.88 3.55 2.41
N ASP A 571 7.53 2.94 1.28
CA ASP A 571 6.94 3.62 0.13
C ASP A 571 5.48 3.16 0.02
N VAL A 572 4.54 4.11 0.07
CA VAL A 572 3.10 3.80 0.04
C VAL A 572 2.53 4.20 -1.31
N THR A 573 2.23 3.21 -2.15
CA THR A 573 1.68 3.41 -3.49
C THR A 573 0.16 3.29 -3.45
N SER A 574 -0.55 4.34 -3.84
CA SER A 574 -2.00 4.30 -4.01
C SER A 574 -2.40 3.38 -5.17
N VAL A 575 -3.62 2.86 -5.18
CA VAL A 575 -4.12 2.09 -6.33
C VAL A 575 -4.12 2.92 -7.62
N GLY A 576 -4.45 4.22 -7.53
CA GLY A 576 -4.40 5.13 -8.68
C GLY A 576 -3.02 5.23 -9.32
N ALA A 577 -1.95 5.21 -8.51
CA ALA A 577 -0.56 5.29 -8.96
C ALA A 577 -0.02 4.01 -9.62
N LEU A 578 -0.70 2.87 -9.49
CA LEU A 578 -0.27 1.64 -10.14
C LEU A 578 -0.56 1.70 -11.65
N ASP A 579 0.45 1.84 -12.50
CA ASP A 579 0.27 2.00 -13.95
C ASP A 579 -0.49 0.79 -14.58
N PRO A 580 -1.67 0.98 -15.21
CA PRO A 580 -2.45 -0.09 -15.81
C PRO A 580 -1.91 -0.57 -17.16
N ASP A 581 -1.08 0.24 -17.83
CA ASP A 581 -0.73 0.05 -19.24
C ASP A 581 0.77 -0.20 -19.43
N ILE A 582 1.51 -0.69 -18.41
CA ILE A 582 2.98 -0.82 -18.41
C ILE A 582 3.53 -1.30 -19.76
N LYS A 583 3.93 -0.35 -20.59
CA LYS A 583 4.70 -0.59 -21.81
C LYS A 583 6.16 -0.52 -21.39
N LEU A 584 6.73 -1.65 -20.95
CA LEU A 584 8.18 -1.75 -20.93
C LEU A 584 8.64 -1.51 -22.37
N ALA A 585 9.51 -0.53 -22.58
CA ALA A 585 10.14 -0.35 -23.87
C ALA A 585 10.81 -1.69 -24.24
N LYS A 586 10.64 -2.16 -25.47
CA LYS A 586 11.33 -3.39 -25.91
C LYS A 586 12.82 -3.22 -25.65
N GLY A 587 13.37 -4.02 -24.73
CA GLY A 587 14.79 -3.99 -24.37
C GLY A 587 15.16 -3.14 -23.13
N SER A 588 14.21 -2.47 -22.47
CA SER A 588 14.53 -1.81 -21.18
C SER A 588 14.59 -2.87 -20.07
N ALA A 589 15.81 -3.15 -19.58
CA ALA A 589 16.02 -3.95 -18.38
C ALA A 589 15.24 -3.35 -17.19
N PRO A 590 14.77 -4.18 -16.24
CA PRO A 590 14.16 -3.68 -15.01
C PRO A 590 15.14 -2.73 -14.29
N ALA A 591 14.62 -1.76 -13.54
CA ALA A 591 15.39 -0.67 -12.92
C ALA A 591 16.26 -1.11 -11.73
N ILE A 592 16.96 -2.25 -11.85
CA ILE A 592 17.60 -2.99 -10.77
C ILE A 592 18.69 -2.18 -10.04
N ASN A 593 19.21 -1.09 -10.63
CA ASN A 593 20.24 -0.23 -10.06
C ASN A 593 20.01 1.28 -10.36
N LYS A 594 18.76 1.76 -10.39
CA LYS A 594 18.46 3.19 -10.66
C LYS A 594 17.80 3.88 -9.48
N ILE A 595 18.00 5.20 -9.42
CA ILE A 595 17.27 6.15 -8.57
C ILE A 595 15.78 5.72 -8.50
N PRO A 596 15.22 5.48 -7.30
CA PRO A 596 13.84 5.02 -7.16
C PRO A 596 12.85 5.91 -7.92
N TYR A 597 11.84 5.31 -8.53
CA TYR A 597 10.76 6.04 -9.22
C TYR A 597 11.26 7.05 -10.25
N LEU A 598 12.25 6.69 -11.07
CA LEU A 598 12.93 7.57 -12.04
C LEU A 598 12.05 8.58 -12.81
N ASN A 599 10.80 8.20 -13.14
CA ASN A 599 9.88 9.04 -13.91
C ASN A 599 8.93 9.90 -13.04
N THR A 600 8.99 9.76 -11.72
CA THR A 600 8.18 10.52 -10.76
C THR A 600 9.06 11.58 -10.11
N ARG A 601 8.68 12.85 -10.25
CA ARG A 601 9.33 13.97 -9.57
C ARG A 601 8.67 14.27 -8.23
N TYR A 602 9.43 14.81 -7.29
CA TYR A 602 8.98 15.02 -5.92
C TYR A 602 9.22 16.45 -5.41
N ILE A 603 8.21 16.98 -4.72
CA ILE A 603 8.34 18.12 -3.81
C ILE A 603 8.71 17.55 -2.44
N TRP A 604 9.88 17.91 -1.93
CA TRP A 604 10.41 17.40 -0.66
C TRP A 604 10.22 18.42 0.46
N VAL A 605 9.56 18.00 1.52
CA VAL A 605 9.37 18.76 2.76
C VAL A 605 10.18 18.10 3.87
N GLU A 606 11.16 18.82 4.40
CA GLU A 606 11.89 18.43 5.61
C GLU A 606 11.12 18.90 6.84
N THR A 607 11.03 18.02 7.85
CA THR A 607 10.55 18.38 9.17
C THR A 607 11.60 18.07 10.23
N ALA A 608 11.89 19.12 11.00
CA ALA A 608 12.55 19.03 12.29
C ALA A 608 11.53 19.44 13.36
N THR A 609 11.47 18.76 14.49
CA THR A 609 10.52 19.11 15.56
C THR A 609 11.23 19.13 16.89
N ASP A 610 10.73 19.97 17.80
CA ASP A 610 11.20 20.05 19.19
C ASP A 610 12.73 20.06 19.36
N PRO A 611 13.47 21.00 18.73
CA PRO A 611 14.90 21.13 18.97
C PRO A 611 15.27 21.35 20.45
N HIS A 612 14.39 21.98 21.23
CA HIS A 612 14.52 22.27 22.67
C HIS A 612 15.93 22.71 23.11
N TRP A 613 16.46 23.77 22.49
CA TRP A 613 17.68 24.40 22.94
C TRP A 613 17.57 24.82 24.40
N GLY A 614 18.51 24.34 25.23
CA GLY A 614 18.52 24.52 26.69
C GLY A 614 18.03 23.31 27.48
N SER A 615 17.32 22.38 26.85
CA SER A 615 16.91 21.13 27.52
C SER A 615 18.12 20.26 27.86
N ARG A 616 18.12 19.71 29.07
CA ARG A 616 19.05 18.67 29.51
C ARG A 616 18.85 17.37 28.72
N SER A 617 17.65 17.16 28.17
CA SER A 617 17.32 15.99 27.33
C SER A 617 17.64 16.18 25.84
N LYS A 618 18.21 17.33 25.44
CA LYS A 618 18.58 17.58 24.04
C LYS A 618 19.68 16.63 23.60
N VAL A 619 19.48 16.01 22.44
CA VAL A 619 20.46 15.08 21.88
C VAL A 619 21.54 15.83 21.13
N TYR A 620 22.78 15.47 21.44
CA TYR A 620 23.96 15.97 20.75
C TYR A 620 24.83 14.83 20.24
N LEU A 621 25.38 15.02 19.04
CA LEU A 621 26.29 14.13 18.33
C LEU A 621 27.64 14.81 18.24
N TRP A 622 28.71 14.09 18.61
CA TRP A 622 30.07 14.61 18.52
C TRP A 622 30.64 14.40 17.12
N ASP A 623 30.98 15.48 16.44
CA ASP A 623 31.74 15.44 15.19
C ASP A 623 33.24 15.47 15.49
N ASN A 624 33.91 14.34 15.22
CA ASN A 624 35.34 14.19 15.46
C ASN A 624 36.22 15.11 14.61
N ASP A 625 35.76 15.50 13.41
CA ASP A 625 36.59 16.28 12.48
C ASP A 625 36.53 17.76 12.83
N ARG A 626 35.31 18.24 13.14
CA ARG A 626 35.07 19.63 13.52
C ARG A 626 35.27 19.89 15.02
N LYS A 627 35.40 18.84 15.83
CA LYS A 627 35.53 18.88 17.30
C LYS A 627 34.42 19.70 17.97
N ILE A 628 33.20 19.53 17.46
CA ILE A 628 31.99 20.20 17.97
C ILE A 628 30.87 19.19 18.18
N HIS A 629 29.91 19.60 18.99
CA HIS A 629 28.65 18.88 19.13
C HIS A 629 27.56 19.50 18.26
N LEU A 630 26.87 18.64 17.52
CA LEU A 630 25.76 18.96 16.62
C LEU A 630 24.46 18.40 17.21
N GLY A 631 23.38 19.18 17.22
CA GLY A 631 22.05 18.61 17.43
C GLY A 631 21.61 17.75 16.25
N VAL A 632 20.45 17.10 16.37
CA VAL A 632 19.94 16.14 15.37
C VAL A 632 19.73 16.78 13.99
N ALA A 633 19.14 17.98 13.93
CA ALA A 633 18.88 18.68 12.67
C ALA A 633 20.18 19.23 12.06
N GLU A 634 21.06 19.77 12.90
CA GLU A 634 22.39 20.26 12.51
C GLU A 634 23.26 19.14 11.96
N ALA A 635 23.17 17.96 12.57
CA ALA A 635 23.87 16.77 12.12
C ALA A 635 23.39 16.32 10.73
N ALA A 636 22.08 16.35 10.46
CA ALA A 636 21.53 16.05 9.14
C ALA A 636 21.95 17.08 8.09
N ALA A 637 21.87 18.38 8.40
CA ALA A 637 22.35 19.45 7.52
C ALA A 637 23.85 19.30 7.24
N ASN A 638 24.66 18.95 8.25
CA ASN A 638 26.09 18.72 8.05
C ASN A 638 26.39 17.50 7.19
N MET A 639 25.61 16.41 7.29
CA MET A 639 25.73 15.27 6.37
C MET A 639 25.46 15.68 4.90
N MET A 640 24.48 16.56 4.67
CA MET A 640 24.21 17.11 3.32
C MET A 640 25.34 18.02 2.83
N ARG A 641 25.91 18.82 3.73
CA ARG A 641 27.07 19.68 3.46
C ARG A 641 28.28 18.86 3.03
N GLU A 642 28.61 17.81 3.79
CA GLU A 642 29.73 16.90 3.49
C GLU A 642 29.52 16.15 2.17
N ALA A 643 28.27 15.85 1.80
CA ALA A 643 27.91 15.28 0.50
C ALA A 643 27.91 16.29 -0.66
N GLY A 644 28.19 17.57 -0.39
CA GLY A 644 28.25 18.63 -1.41
C GLY A 644 26.89 19.04 -1.97
N LEU A 645 25.78 18.74 -1.27
CA LEU A 645 24.43 19.01 -1.79
C LEU A 645 24.11 20.51 -1.89
N PHE A 646 24.77 21.36 -1.10
CA PHE A 646 24.51 22.80 -1.11
C PHE A 646 25.01 23.50 -2.39
N ASN A 647 25.85 22.82 -3.19
CA ASN A 647 26.37 23.33 -4.46
C ASN A 647 25.39 23.09 -5.62
N GLY A 648 24.14 23.57 -5.48
CA GLY A 648 23.10 23.48 -6.51
C GLY A 648 22.41 22.11 -6.63
N ARG A 649 22.71 21.17 -5.72
CA ARG A 649 22.16 19.80 -5.71
C ARG A 649 21.14 19.55 -4.59
N MET A 650 20.71 20.59 -3.88
CA MET A 650 19.84 20.49 -2.72
C MET A 650 18.51 19.81 -3.10
N PRO A 651 18.12 18.68 -2.48
CA PRO A 651 16.90 17.96 -2.86
C PRO A 651 15.63 18.52 -2.20
N ILE A 652 15.78 19.28 -1.11
CA ILE A 652 14.68 19.76 -0.26
C ILE A 652 14.16 21.09 -0.78
N HIS A 653 12.83 21.24 -0.76
CA HIS A 653 12.15 22.43 -1.26
C HIS A 653 11.53 23.26 -0.15
N MET A 654 11.19 22.62 0.98
CA MET A 654 10.56 23.28 2.11
C MET A 654 11.11 22.71 3.42
N LEU A 655 11.22 23.57 4.42
CA LEU A 655 11.55 23.22 5.79
C LEU A 655 10.45 23.74 6.71
N THR A 656 10.00 22.88 7.62
CA THR A 656 9.18 23.29 8.75
C THR A 656 9.85 22.83 10.03
N VAL A 657 10.08 23.78 10.94
CA VAL A 657 10.49 23.47 12.30
C VAL A 657 9.28 23.67 13.20
N ASN A 658 8.61 22.57 13.56
CA ASN A 658 7.38 22.62 14.32
C ASN A 658 7.69 22.63 15.82
N ASP A 659 6.88 23.38 16.57
CA ASP A 659 6.87 23.44 18.03
C ASP A 659 8.11 24.11 18.67
N ASP A 660 8.62 23.60 19.81
CA ASP A 660 9.52 24.32 20.72
C ASP A 660 10.98 24.34 20.21
N PHE A 661 11.45 25.49 19.73
CA PHE A 661 12.86 25.71 19.43
C PHE A 661 13.69 25.76 20.71
N THR A 662 13.21 26.50 21.71
CA THR A 662 13.84 26.59 23.03
C THR A 662 13.08 25.74 24.04
N GLN A 663 13.76 25.32 25.11
CA GLN A 663 13.10 24.58 26.19
C GLN A 663 12.20 25.49 27.04
N GLY A 664 12.43 26.80 27.05
CA GLY A 664 11.81 27.72 27.99
C GLY A 664 12.11 27.37 29.46
N ASN A 665 11.29 27.91 30.36
CA ASN A 665 11.24 27.56 31.77
C ASN A 665 10.16 26.49 32.01
N HIS A 666 10.53 25.22 31.93
CA HIS A 666 9.68 24.08 32.32
C HIS A 666 9.87 23.72 33.80
N TYR A 667 9.16 24.39 34.71
CA TYR A 667 9.37 24.30 36.17
C TYR A 667 9.34 22.87 36.76
N GLU A 668 8.66 21.91 36.14
CA GLU A 668 8.53 20.54 36.67
C GLU A 668 9.82 19.71 36.52
N THR A 669 10.58 19.92 35.44
CA THR A 669 11.71 19.05 35.08
C THR A 669 13.00 19.81 34.78
N GLN A 670 12.95 21.14 34.61
CA GLN A 670 14.12 21.93 34.23
C GLN A 670 15.26 21.82 35.23
N PHE A 671 15.00 21.75 36.53
CA PHE A 671 16.05 21.72 37.56
C PHE A 671 16.49 20.32 37.96
N GLN A 672 15.96 19.30 37.29
CA GLN A 672 16.34 17.93 37.61
C GLN A 672 17.73 17.64 36.99
N PRO A 673 18.72 17.17 37.78
CA PRO A 673 20.07 16.95 37.29
C PRO A 673 20.17 15.66 36.47
N ASP A 674 20.90 15.72 35.35
CA ASP A 674 21.20 14.55 34.52
C ASP A 674 22.01 13.51 35.34
N PRO A 675 21.68 12.21 35.35
CA PRO A 675 22.43 11.19 36.08
C PRO A 675 23.90 11.05 35.67
N HIS A 676 24.29 11.54 34.48
CA HIS A 676 25.66 11.58 34.01
C HIS A 676 26.39 12.90 34.34
N GLU A 677 25.71 13.84 34.98
CA GLU A 677 26.32 15.06 35.50
C GLU A 677 27.35 14.72 36.58
N GLN A 678 28.61 15.14 36.39
CA GLN A 678 29.67 14.95 37.38
C GLN A 678 29.92 16.22 38.18
N ASP A 679 30.21 16.03 39.46
CA ASP A 679 30.64 17.10 40.36
C ASP A 679 31.95 17.74 39.88
N TYR A 680 32.04 19.07 40.00
CA TYR A 680 33.19 19.84 39.51
C TYR A 680 34.52 19.42 40.15
N LEU A 681 34.52 19.06 41.45
CA LEU A 681 35.73 18.64 42.15
C LEU A 681 36.22 17.28 41.65
N MET A 682 35.28 16.37 41.32
CA MET A 682 35.61 15.07 40.72
C MET A 682 36.24 15.25 39.33
N ILE A 683 35.66 16.12 38.50
CA ILE A 683 36.20 16.44 37.17
C ILE A 683 37.61 17.03 37.29
N HIS A 684 37.80 18.00 38.19
CA HIS A 684 39.09 18.65 38.40
C HIS A 684 40.17 17.65 38.81
N LYS A 685 39.92 16.85 39.87
CA LYS A 685 40.87 15.84 40.37
C LYS A 685 41.22 14.79 39.31
N LYS A 686 40.26 14.38 38.48
CA LYS A 686 40.49 13.43 37.38
C LYS A 686 41.53 13.97 36.39
N TRP A 687 41.35 15.19 35.91
CA TRP A 687 42.22 15.76 34.88
C TRP A 687 43.57 16.22 35.44
N GLU A 688 43.60 16.76 36.66
CA GLU A 688 44.85 17.10 37.36
C GLU A 688 45.77 15.88 37.45
N LYS A 689 45.24 14.75 37.93
CA LYS A 689 45.99 13.50 38.03
C LYS A 689 46.46 13.00 36.65
N ALA A 690 45.57 12.96 35.66
CA ALA A 690 45.91 12.47 34.32
C ALA A 690 47.05 13.29 33.68
N LEU A 691 46.98 14.62 33.79
CA LEU A 691 48.03 15.51 33.27
C LEU A 691 49.34 15.38 34.04
N ALA A 692 49.30 15.23 35.37
CA ALA A 692 50.50 15.02 36.18
C ALA A 692 51.21 13.70 35.81
N ASP A 693 50.46 12.61 35.67
CA ASP A 693 50.98 11.29 35.30
C ASP A 693 51.63 11.29 33.90
N ALA A 694 51.00 11.94 32.91
CA ALA A 694 51.55 12.03 31.55
C ALA A 694 52.80 12.91 31.47
N ARG A 695 52.82 14.04 32.21
CA ARG A 695 53.99 14.93 32.29
C ARG A 695 55.17 14.25 32.98
N ALA A 696 54.93 13.50 34.05
CA ALA A 696 55.97 12.76 34.76
C ALA A 696 56.66 11.70 33.88
N ARG A 697 55.95 11.17 32.86
CA ARG A 697 56.49 10.22 31.87
C ARG A 697 57.11 10.89 30.64
N ALA A 698 57.07 12.23 30.55
CA ALA A 698 57.54 13.02 29.41
C ALA A 698 56.95 12.62 28.04
N ASP A 699 55.72 12.07 28.02
CA ASP A 699 55.06 11.64 26.78
C ASP A 699 54.15 12.76 26.23
N ILE A 700 54.69 13.55 25.30
CA ILE A 700 53.96 14.66 24.65
C ILE A 700 52.72 14.18 23.89
N LYS A 701 52.73 12.96 23.33
CA LYS A 701 51.59 12.42 22.57
C LYS A 701 50.45 12.07 23.52
N GLU A 702 50.77 11.51 24.68
CA GLU A 702 49.78 11.21 25.71
C GLU A 702 49.17 12.49 26.30
N VAL A 703 49.98 13.55 26.50
CA VAL A 703 49.46 14.86 26.94
C VAL A 703 48.48 15.45 25.93
N LEU A 704 48.80 15.44 24.63
CA LEU A 704 47.89 15.94 23.58
C LEU A 704 46.59 15.15 23.54
N LYS A 705 46.67 13.82 23.66
CA LYS A 705 45.49 12.96 23.73
C LYS A 705 44.61 13.27 24.94
N ILE A 706 45.20 13.46 26.13
CA ILE A 706 44.46 13.85 27.34
C ILE A 706 43.79 15.21 27.16
N MET A 707 44.44 16.17 26.50
CA MET A 707 43.83 17.47 26.21
C MET A 707 42.62 17.36 25.29
N GLU A 708 42.68 16.53 24.25
CA GLU A 708 41.53 16.26 23.38
C GLU A 708 40.37 15.57 24.14
N GLU A 709 40.68 14.58 24.98
CA GLU A 709 39.70 13.92 25.83
C GLU A 709 39.06 14.89 26.83
N MET A 710 39.87 15.76 27.44
CA MET A 710 39.41 16.80 28.37
C MET A 710 38.50 17.80 27.67
N GLN A 711 38.84 18.26 26.47
CA GLN A 711 38.01 19.17 25.69
C GLN A 711 36.63 18.56 25.41
N LYS A 712 36.60 17.35 24.84
CA LYS A 712 35.35 16.65 24.52
C LYS A 712 34.50 16.43 25.78
N PHE A 713 35.12 15.97 26.87
CA PHE A 713 34.45 15.70 28.12
C PHE A 713 33.83 16.96 28.74
N THR A 714 34.60 18.05 28.82
CA THR A 714 34.11 19.32 29.37
C THR A 714 32.93 19.86 28.57
N LEU A 715 33.00 19.81 27.24
CA LEU A 715 31.88 20.22 26.39
C LEU A 715 30.63 19.36 26.62
N SER A 716 30.79 18.04 26.75
CA SER A 716 29.66 17.15 27.07
C SER A 716 29.04 17.46 28.44
N GLN A 717 29.85 17.78 29.45
CA GLN A 717 29.35 18.16 30.78
C GLN A 717 28.56 19.47 30.74
N TYR A 718 28.94 20.45 29.91
CA TYR A 718 28.13 21.66 29.72
C TYR A 718 26.78 21.39 29.05
N GLN A 719 26.69 20.37 28.19
CA GLN A 719 25.45 20.07 27.48
C GLN A 719 24.42 19.37 28.35
N ILE A 720 24.85 18.34 29.10
CA ILE A 720 23.95 17.59 29.99
C ILE A 720 23.42 18.46 31.14
N ARG A 721 24.14 19.53 31.50
CA ARG A 721 23.69 20.53 32.48
C ARG A 721 22.61 21.48 31.94
N GLY A 722 22.40 21.56 30.63
CA GLY A 722 21.39 22.42 30.01
C GLY A 722 21.68 23.93 30.10
N ILE A 723 20.71 24.74 29.64
CA ILE A 723 20.74 26.20 29.71
C ILE A 723 19.38 26.66 30.25
N ASP A 724 19.33 27.14 31.49
CA ASP A 724 18.05 27.47 32.13
C ASP A 724 17.49 28.84 31.68
N TYR A 725 18.36 29.83 31.46
CA TYR A 725 17.89 31.19 31.15
C TYR A 725 17.41 31.32 29.69
N PRO A 726 16.14 31.72 29.43
CA PRO A 726 15.57 31.73 28.09
C PRO A 726 16.34 32.56 27.06
N GLU A 727 16.89 33.71 27.46
CA GLU A 727 17.73 34.53 26.58
C GLU A 727 18.95 33.76 26.07
N ASN A 728 19.61 33.00 26.97
CA ASN A 728 20.76 32.19 26.60
C ASN A 728 20.36 31.01 25.70
N GLN A 729 19.14 30.48 25.86
CA GLN A 729 18.59 29.47 24.95
C GLN A 729 18.39 30.05 23.54
N ILE A 730 17.80 31.24 23.41
CA ILE A 730 17.65 31.97 22.13
C ILE A 730 19.02 32.24 21.50
N LEU A 731 19.99 32.72 22.28
CA LEU A 731 21.35 32.95 21.81
C LEU A 731 22.01 31.65 21.31
N ALA A 732 21.71 30.50 21.93
CA ALA A 732 22.17 29.20 21.46
C ALA A 732 21.55 28.85 20.10
N VAL A 733 20.26 29.11 19.87
CA VAL A 733 19.64 28.94 18.54
C VAL A 733 20.37 29.78 17.50
N PHE A 734 20.62 31.07 17.78
CA PHE A 734 21.35 31.93 16.84
C PHE A 734 22.74 31.40 16.53
N LYS A 735 23.56 31.17 17.56
CA LYS A 735 24.99 30.87 17.42
C LYS A 735 25.29 29.44 17.01
N ARG A 736 24.35 28.50 17.19
CA ARG A 736 24.57 27.06 16.93
C ARG A 736 23.67 26.48 15.85
N GLN A 737 22.44 27.00 15.67
CA GLN A 737 21.52 26.54 14.62
C GLN A 737 21.54 27.45 13.39
N ILE A 738 21.37 28.77 13.55
CA ILE A 738 21.12 29.67 12.42
C ILE A 738 22.43 30.13 11.78
N GLU A 739 23.31 30.79 12.54
CA GLU A 739 24.53 31.40 12.00
C GLU A 739 25.46 30.39 11.32
N PRO A 740 25.75 29.20 11.90
CA PRO A 740 26.65 28.24 11.27
C PRO A 740 26.07 27.48 10.08
N ASN A 741 24.75 27.57 9.86
CA ASN A 741 24.05 26.85 8.79
C ASN A 741 23.38 27.80 7.78
N ILE A 742 23.87 29.04 7.67
CA ILE A 742 23.35 30.01 6.69
C ILE A 742 23.45 29.50 5.24
N ASP A 743 24.46 28.68 4.95
CA ASP A 743 24.68 28.01 3.66
C ASP A 743 23.58 27.01 3.32
N PHE A 744 23.08 26.26 4.31
CA PHE A 744 21.96 25.35 4.16
C PHE A 744 20.67 26.10 3.81
N TYR A 745 20.34 27.17 4.54
CA TYR A 745 19.14 27.96 4.27
C TYR A 745 19.22 28.69 2.91
N ASP A 746 20.39 29.21 2.52
CA ASP A 746 20.63 29.76 1.19
C ASP A 746 20.39 28.71 0.09
N ALA A 747 20.96 27.51 0.23
CA ALA A 747 20.79 26.42 -0.73
C ALA A 747 19.33 25.97 -0.86
N LEU A 748 18.60 25.87 0.25
CA LEU A 748 17.17 25.51 0.28
C LEU A 748 16.32 26.56 -0.44
N LEU A 749 16.50 27.85 -0.14
CA LEU A 749 15.75 28.92 -0.80
C LEU A 749 16.08 29.02 -2.29
N ARG A 750 17.36 28.87 -2.68
CA ARG A 750 17.76 28.80 -4.08
C ARG A 750 17.10 27.63 -4.79
N ARG A 751 17.06 26.46 -4.16
CA ARG A 751 16.39 25.28 -4.71
C ARG A 751 14.91 25.53 -4.96
N ALA A 752 14.20 26.07 -3.97
CA ALA A 752 12.79 26.40 -4.12
C ALA A 752 12.54 27.45 -5.22
N LYS A 753 13.36 28.51 -5.27
CA LYS A 753 13.28 29.54 -6.33
C LYS A 753 13.56 28.97 -7.73
N ASN A 754 14.61 28.16 -7.87
CA ASN A 754 15.05 27.60 -9.15
C ASN A 754 14.13 26.50 -9.68
N SER A 755 13.52 25.71 -8.79
CA SER A 755 12.53 24.69 -9.16
C SER A 755 11.18 25.30 -9.58
N GLY A 756 10.93 26.58 -9.27
CA GLY A 756 9.69 27.26 -9.65
C GLY A 756 8.46 26.74 -8.92
N ILE A 757 8.62 26.11 -7.74
CA ILE A 757 7.47 25.67 -6.95
C ILE A 757 6.63 26.88 -6.52
N LEU A 758 5.32 26.73 -6.59
CA LEU A 758 4.35 27.75 -6.23
C LEU A 758 3.79 27.43 -4.84
N VAL A 759 4.19 28.22 -3.85
CA VAL A 759 3.65 28.14 -2.48
C VAL A 759 2.67 29.30 -2.28
N LYS A 760 1.41 28.97 -1.93
CA LYS A 760 0.36 29.96 -1.67
C LYS A 760 -0.08 29.93 -0.22
N GLY A 761 0.01 31.06 0.48
CA GLY A 761 -0.56 31.23 1.82
C GLY A 761 -2.06 31.48 1.79
N VAL A 762 -2.70 31.50 2.96
CA VAL A 762 -4.13 31.84 3.15
C VAL A 762 -4.49 33.19 2.53
N SER A 763 -3.62 34.19 2.66
CA SER A 763 -3.79 35.53 2.10
C SER A 763 -4.01 35.53 0.59
N GLN A 764 -3.60 34.47 -0.12
CA GLN A 764 -3.71 34.39 -1.58
C GLN A 764 -4.98 33.70 -2.06
N PHE A 765 -5.85 33.31 -1.15
CA PHE A 765 -7.16 32.71 -1.45
C PHE A 765 -8.33 33.66 -1.15
N GLN A 766 -8.05 34.88 -0.66
CA GLN A 766 -9.05 35.87 -0.29
C GLN A 766 -8.73 37.19 -1.00
N ASP A 767 -9.67 37.71 -1.79
CA ASP A 767 -9.42 38.86 -2.68
C ASP A 767 -9.23 40.18 -1.91
N ASP A 768 -9.68 40.25 -0.66
CA ASP A 768 -9.69 41.44 0.20
C ASP A 768 -8.56 41.47 1.24
N ILE A 769 -7.70 40.44 1.28
CA ILE A 769 -6.63 40.31 2.28
C ILE A 769 -5.26 40.27 1.61
N THR A 770 -4.35 41.16 2.00
CA THR A 770 -2.96 41.17 1.51
C THR A 770 -1.98 40.45 2.43
N TYR A 771 -2.39 40.16 3.67
CA TYR A 771 -1.57 39.53 4.69
C TYR A 771 -2.40 38.66 5.63
N ASP A 772 -1.96 37.43 5.85
CA ASP A 772 -2.50 36.54 6.88
C ASP A 772 -1.33 35.94 7.66
N SER A 773 -1.41 36.01 9.00
CA SER A 773 -0.34 35.50 9.86
C SER A 773 -0.18 33.99 9.77
N ARG A 774 -1.15 33.25 9.22
CA ARG A 774 -1.13 31.79 9.05
C ARG A 774 -0.51 31.34 7.73
N ASP A 775 -0.09 32.26 6.87
CA ASP A 775 0.47 31.92 5.56
C ASP A 775 1.64 30.94 5.65
N VAL A 776 1.52 29.79 4.98
CA VAL A 776 2.65 28.86 4.81
C VAL A 776 3.75 29.46 3.90
N ALA A 777 4.99 29.15 4.22
CA ALA A 777 6.19 29.62 3.54
C ALA A 777 7.12 28.46 3.14
N ILE A 778 8.27 28.75 2.51
CA ILE A 778 9.29 27.74 2.21
C ILE A 778 10.03 27.32 3.48
N ILE A 779 10.40 28.30 4.33
CA ILE A 779 10.98 28.07 5.66
C ILE A 779 9.97 28.58 6.69
N ASN A 780 9.50 27.69 7.55
CA ASN A 780 8.52 27.98 8.59
C ASN A 780 9.13 27.71 9.96
N PHE A 781 9.19 28.73 10.82
CA PHE A 781 9.60 28.59 12.21
C PHE A 781 8.40 28.65 13.14
N GLY A 782 8.13 27.52 13.79
CA GLY A 782 7.10 27.39 14.79
C GLY A 782 7.45 28.11 16.10
N THR A 783 6.47 28.11 16.98
CA THR A 783 6.61 28.48 18.39
C THR A 783 5.91 27.40 19.18
N GLY A 784 6.55 26.91 20.23
CA GLY A 784 5.96 25.87 21.04
C GLY A 784 5.40 26.35 22.37
N ASN A 785 4.87 25.38 23.10
CA ASN A 785 4.11 25.65 24.31
C ASN A 785 5.01 25.91 25.53
N HIS A 786 6.26 25.42 25.54
CA HIS A 786 7.19 25.68 26.65
C HIS A 786 7.63 27.14 26.69
N PHE A 787 8.07 27.69 25.56
CA PHE A 787 8.43 29.10 25.50
C PHE A 787 7.22 29.97 25.85
N ALA A 788 6.05 29.68 25.26
CA ALA A 788 4.83 30.42 25.54
C ALA A 788 4.48 30.41 27.04
N ARG A 789 4.61 29.28 27.75
CA ARG A 789 4.37 29.22 29.21
C ARG A 789 5.36 30.06 30.02
N THR A 790 6.62 30.10 29.59
CA THR A 790 7.71 30.85 30.24
C THR A 790 7.42 32.33 30.36
N VAL A 791 6.80 32.89 29.32
CA VAL A 791 6.49 34.32 29.18
C VAL A 791 4.99 34.60 29.36
N GLU A 792 4.26 33.71 30.02
CA GLU A 792 2.80 33.84 30.24
C GLU A 792 2.00 34.11 28.95
N LYS A 793 2.41 33.50 27.84
CA LYS A 793 1.84 33.63 26.48
C LYS A 793 1.93 35.03 25.89
N ARG A 794 2.76 35.92 26.46
CA ARG A 794 2.92 37.31 25.99
C ARG A 794 3.87 37.46 24.80
N LEU A 795 4.69 36.45 24.53
CA LEU A 795 5.68 36.45 23.43
C LEU A 795 5.77 35.05 22.80
N THR A 796 5.98 35.00 21.50
CA THR A 796 6.29 33.78 20.73
C THR A 796 7.73 33.88 20.22
N GLU A 797 8.43 32.76 20.06
CA GLU A 797 9.86 32.78 19.72
C GLU A 797 10.16 32.71 18.23
N GLY A 798 9.28 32.09 17.43
CA GLY A 798 9.55 31.79 16.03
C GLY A 798 9.86 33.02 15.17
N PHE A 799 9.23 34.17 15.44
CA PHE A 799 9.46 35.41 14.68
C PHE A 799 10.89 35.95 14.89
N ILE A 800 11.47 35.75 16.08
CA ILE A 800 12.83 36.17 16.44
C ILE A 800 13.83 35.43 15.55
N PHE A 801 13.62 34.12 15.36
CA PHE A 801 14.45 33.27 14.51
C PHE A 801 14.29 33.61 13.02
N ALA A 802 13.06 33.86 12.58
CA ALA A 802 12.78 34.24 11.20
C ALA A 802 13.46 35.57 10.86
N ASP A 803 13.38 36.56 11.75
CA ASP A 803 13.98 37.87 11.54
C ASP A 803 15.51 37.83 11.47
N LYS A 804 16.13 37.08 12.38
CA LYS A 804 17.59 36.84 12.36
C LYS A 804 18.03 36.18 11.06
N LEU A 805 17.33 35.12 10.61
CA LEU A 805 17.68 34.43 9.36
C LEU A 805 17.54 35.36 8.15
N ARG A 806 16.44 36.12 8.05
CA ARG A 806 16.25 37.10 6.96
C ARG A 806 17.39 38.12 6.92
N THR A 807 17.71 38.71 8.08
CA THR A 807 18.81 39.68 8.20
C THR A 807 20.13 39.12 7.69
N MET A 808 20.46 37.86 8.02
CA MET A 808 21.68 37.22 7.55
C MET A 808 21.65 36.89 6.05
N LEU A 809 20.53 36.38 5.54
CA LEU A 809 20.40 36.06 4.11
C LEU A 809 20.54 37.32 3.24
N LEU A 810 19.98 38.45 3.67
CA LEU A 810 20.02 39.72 2.94
C LEU A 810 21.43 40.36 2.88
N GLN A 811 22.40 39.85 3.64
CA GLN A 811 23.82 40.23 3.47
C GLN A 811 24.42 39.65 2.19
N ASN A 812 23.82 38.60 1.61
CA ASN A 812 24.20 38.06 0.31
C ASN A 812 23.58 38.92 -0.80
N SER A 813 24.41 39.39 -1.74
CA SER A 813 23.98 40.25 -2.85
C SER A 813 22.86 39.65 -3.72
N PHE A 814 22.84 38.31 -3.85
CA PHE A 814 21.76 37.61 -4.55
C PHE A 814 20.41 37.79 -3.85
N TRP A 815 20.37 37.72 -2.52
CA TRP A 815 19.12 37.85 -1.77
C TRP A 815 18.74 39.30 -1.54
N MET A 816 19.70 40.21 -1.43
CA MET A 816 19.42 41.65 -1.39
C MET A 816 18.64 42.11 -2.64
N THR A 817 19.03 41.63 -3.83
CA THR A 817 18.31 41.88 -5.08
C THR A 817 16.99 41.11 -5.20
N ASN A 818 16.75 40.14 -4.33
CA ASN A 818 15.55 39.30 -4.28
C ASN A 818 14.86 39.36 -2.91
N HIS A 819 14.91 40.52 -2.24
CA HIS A 819 14.52 40.64 -0.83
C HIS A 819 13.03 40.29 -0.58
N GLU A 820 12.13 40.68 -1.48
CA GLU A 820 10.71 40.31 -1.40
C GLU A 820 10.48 38.79 -1.35
N PHE A 821 11.33 38.01 -2.02
CA PHE A 821 11.26 36.54 -1.97
C PHE A 821 11.64 36.02 -0.58
N VAL A 822 12.69 36.57 0.03
CA VAL A 822 13.14 36.21 1.38
C VAL A 822 12.09 36.59 2.43
N GLU A 823 11.53 37.80 2.34
CA GLU A 823 10.48 38.27 3.24
C GLU A 823 9.20 37.46 3.13
N ARG A 824 8.82 37.04 1.90
CA ARG A 824 7.65 36.20 1.69
C ARG A 824 7.83 34.79 2.23
N TYR A 825 9.01 34.20 2.06
CA TYR A 825 9.20 32.75 2.20
C TYR A 825 10.04 32.31 3.41
N VAL A 826 10.47 33.23 4.26
CA VAL A 826 10.99 32.94 5.61
C VAL A 826 10.02 33.53 6.63
N ARG A 827 9.18 32.69 7.24
CA ARG A 827 8.09 33.15 8.12
C ARG A 827 8.03 32.41 9.45
N SER A 828 7.32 33.01 10.40
CA SER A 828 6.82 32.35 11.60
C SER A 828 5.29 32.45 11.63
N PRO A 829 4.59 31.48 11.01
CA PRO A 829 3.14 31.49 10.94
C PRO A 829 2.46 31.35 12.31
N LEU A 830 1.37 32.09 12.55
CA LEU A 830 0.64 32.06 13.82
C LEU A 830 -0.87 32.11 13.59
N TYR A 831 -1.60 31.34 14.40
CA TYR A 831 -3.02 31.54 14.64
C TYR A 831 -3.22 31.80 16.13
N SER A 832 -3.61 33.03 16.47
CA SER A 832 -3.47 33.54 17.84
C SER A 832 -2.00 33.50 18.27
N ASN A 833 -1.68 32.74 19.32
CA ASN A 833 -0.36 32.57 19.92
C ASN A 833 0.18 31.14 19.71
N GLU A 834 -0.43 30.38 18.80
CA GLU A 834 -0.05 29.00 18.48
C GLU A 834 0.44 28.89 17.04
N TYR A 835 1.40 28.00 16.81
CA TYR A 835 1.92 27.74 15.47
C TYR A 835 0.86 27.04 14.61
N PHE A 836 0.41 27.74 13.56
CA PHE A 836 -0.43 27.19 12.50
C PHE A 836 -0.02 27.83 11.16
N ALA A 837 0.38 27.00 10.21
CA ALA A 837 0.68 27.39 8.85
C ALA A 837 -0.26 26.68 7.88
N TRP A 838 -1.02 27.42 7.09
CA TRP A 838 -1.94 26.89 6.08
C TRP A 838 -1.65 27.47 4.70
N GLY A 839 -1.92 26.65 3.68
CA GLY A 839 -1.82 27.07 2.30
C GLY A 839 -1.63 25.90 1.35
N THR A 840 -1.08 26.14 0.17
CA THR A 840 -0.86 25.10 -0.83
C THR A 840 0.56 25.12 -1.38
N VAL A 841 0.96 23.98 -1.96
CA VAL A 841 2.18 23.87 -2.77
C VAL A 841 1.90 23.15 -4.08
N GLN A 842 2.48 23.63 -5.17
CA GLN A 842 2.33 23.07 -6.50
C GLN A 842 3.65 23.13 -7.27
N ALA A 843 3.99 22.05 -7.99
CA ALA A 843 5.12 22.05 -8.93
C ALA A 843 4.76 22.82 -10.22
N PRO A 844 5.73 23.41 -10.93
CA PRO A 844 5.47 24.13 -12.19
C PRO A 844 4.93 23.20 -13.29
N GLY A 845 4.32 23.79 -14.32
CA GLY A 845 3.87 23.04 -15.51
C GLY A 845 2.61 22.21 -15.29
N ASN A 846 1.61 22.76 -14.59
CA ASN A 846 0.35 22.10 -14.22
C ASN A 846 0.55 20.91 -13.25
N GLY A 847 1.45 21.05 -12.26
CA GLY A 847 1.56 20.09 -11.16
C GLY A 847 0.26 19.99 -10.34
N TYR A 848 0.16 18.98 -9.48
CA TYR A 848 -0.96 18.86 -8.54
C TYR A 848 -0.81 19.86 -7.40
N GLU A 849 -1.89 20.56 -7.04
CA GLU A 849 -1.89 21.51 -5.92
C GLU A 849 -2.22 20.76 -4.62
N TYR A 850 -1.23 20.57 -3.77
CA TYR A 850 -1.38 19.96 -2.44
C TYR A 850 -1.82 20.99 -1.42
N GLY A 851 -2.72 20.61 -0.51
CA GLY A 851 -2.98 21.37 0.71
C GLY A 851 -1.83 21.16 1.70
N LEU A 852 -1.50 22.18 2.49
CA LEU A 852 -0.50 22.14 3.55
C LEU A 852 -1.12 22.64 4.85
N ALA A 853 -0.90 21.90 5.93
CA ALA A 853 -1.21 22.37 7.28
C ALA A 853 -0.12 21.96 8.29
N PHE A 854 0.66 22.91 8.76
CA PHE A 854 1.68 22.67 9.79
C PHE A 854 1.20 23.24 11.11
N SER A 855 1.46 22.52 12.20
CA SER A 855 1.05 22.96 13.54
C SER A 855 1.98 22.41 14.62
N SER A 856 1.96 23.03 15.81
CA SER A 856 2.67 22.53 16.99
C SER A 856 2.15 21.16 17.38
N THR A 857 0.94 21.09 17.92
CA THR A 857 0.41 19.88 18.54
C THR A 857 -0.75 19.33 17.72
N PRO A 858 -0.92 18.01 17.59
CA PRO A 858 -2.15 17.46 17.03
C PRO A 858 -3.37 17.90 17.85
N PRO A 859 -4.52 18.22 17.22
CA PRO A 859 -5.69 18.77 17.91
C PRO A 859 -6.26 17.85 18.99
N ARG A 860 -6.00 16.54 18.85
CA ARG A 860 -6.31 15.53 19.85
C ARG A 860 -5.29 14.40 19.76
N MET A 861 -4.72 13.99 20.88
CA MET A 861 -3.93 12.77 20.96
C MET A 861 -4.86 11.57 21.15
N GLY A 862 -4.64 10.50 20.39
CA GLY A 862 -5.42 9.25 20.52
C GLY A 862 -4.89 8.39 21.67
N SER A 863 -3.62 8.00 21.57
CA SER A 863 -2.86 7.32 22.62
C SER A 863 -1.37 7.45 22.33
N TRP A 864 -0.52 7.17 23.32
CA TRP A 864 0.93 7.03 23.08
C TRP A 864 1.30 5.84 22.21
N ASN A 865 0.36 4.97 21.83
CA ASN A 865 0.60 3.82 20.95
C ASN A 865 0.35 4.16 19.47
N ASP A 866 -0.47 5.18 19.20
CA ASP A 866 -0.74 5.75 17.88
C ASP A 866 -1.05 7.25 18.06
N PRO A 867 -0.03 8.12 18.02
CA PRO A 867 -0.17 9.53 18.38
C PRO A 867 -1.09 10.30 17.42
N LEU A 868 -1.18 9.87 16.16
CA LEU A 868 -1.98 10.52 15.12
C LEU A 868 -3.42 10.03 15.07
N LEU A 869 -3.78 8.93 15.76
CA LEU A 869 -5.15 8.40 15.80
C LEU A 869 -6.19 9.45 16.21
N GLY A 870 -5.87 10.29 17.20
CA GLY A 870 -6.78 11.33 17.67
C GLY A 870 -7.02 12.43 16.63
N ALA A 871 -5.96 12.85 15.93
CA ALA A 871 -6.04 13.84 14.84
C ALA A 871 -6.90 13.32 13.68
N VAL A 872 -6.67 12.08 13.26
CA VAL A 872 -7.41 11.41 12.18
C VAL A 872 -8.91 11.27 12.51
N ARG A 873 -9.26 10.97 13.77
CA ARG A 873 -10.65 10.93 14.23
C ARG A 873 -11.28 12.31 14.33
N ASN A 874 -10.52 13.31 14.77
CA ASN A 874 -10.98 14.69 14.88
C ASN A 874 -11.32 15.27 13.50
N ASP A 875 -10.46 15.06 12.50
CA ASP A 875 -10.68 15.59 11.16
C ASP A 875 -11.87 14.91 10.45
N LYS A 876 -12.05 13.60 10.67
CA LYS A 876 -13.27 12.89 10.23
C LYS A 876 -14.55 13.51 10.80
N GLN A 877 -14.49 14.10 12.00
CA GLN A 877 -15.64 14.76 12.63
C GLN A 877 -15.81 16.21 12.19
N ARG A 878 -14.70 16.96 12.04
CA ARG A 878 -14.73 18.40 11.76
C ARG A 878 -14.85 18.74 10.27
N GLY A 879 -14.35 17.88 9.38
CA GLY A 879 -14.23 18.20 7.95
C GLY A 879 -13.15 19.26 7.68
N ASP A 880 -13.29 20.03 6.59
CA ASP A 880 -12.38 21.13 6.26
C ASP A 880 -12.77 22.41 7.03
N TYR A 881 -11.87 22.86 7.90
CA TYR A 881 -12.00 24.10 8.69
C TYR A 881 -11.10 25.22 8.18
N SER A 882 -10.30 24.95 7.15
CA SER A 882 -9.30 25.86 6.60
C SER A 882 -9.69 26.47 5.25
N ASN A 883 -10.66 25.84 4.55
CA ASN A 883 -10.98 26.05 3.13
C ASN A 883 -9.83 25.75 2.16
N ILE A 884 -8.67 25.30 2.67
CA ILE A 884 -7.50 24.91 1.89
C ILE A 884 -7.58 23.44 1.47
N ALA A 885 -8.10 22.58 2.34
CA ALA A 885 -8.10 21.14 2.16
C ALA A 885 -9.16 20.66 1.15
N THR A 886 -10.24 21.41 0.95
CA THR A 886 -11.33 21.03 0.04
C THR A 886 -10.82 20.78 -1.38
N GLY A 887 -11.07 19.57 -1.89
CA GLY A 887 -10.68 19.14 -3.25
C GLY A 887 -9.20 18.78 -3.40
N ARG A 888 -8.40 18.80 -2.32
CA ARG A 888 -6.96 18.56 -2.35
C ARG A 888 -6.56 17.48 -1.36
N VAL A 889 -5.56 16.68 -1.72
CA VAL A 889 -4.84 15.89 -0.74
C VAL A 889 -3.96 16.83 0.08
N THR A 890 -4.09 16.76 1.41
CA THR A 890 -3.44 17.70 2.33
C THR A 890 -2.34 17.02 3.13
N LEU A 891 -1.14 17.61 3.16
CA LEU A 891 -0.06 17.22 4.06
C LEU A 891 -0.20 17.97 5.40
N LYS A 892 -0.46 17.23 6.48
CA LYS A 892 -0.52 17.75 7.84
C LYS A 892 0.71 17.32 8.64
N ILE A 893 1.48 18.29 9.15
CA ILE A 893 2.67 18.02 9.97
C ILE A 893 2.48 18.56 11.38
N TYR A 894 2.79 17.73 12.37
CA TYR A 894 2.76 18.08 13.80
C TYR A 894 4.16 17.95 14.42
N GLY A 895 4.48 18.82 15.38
CA GLY A 895 5.72 18.82 16.15
C GLY A 895 5.64 18.06 17.46
N ASP A 896 4.77 18.52 18.36
CA ASP A 896 4.59 18.01 19.73
C ASP A 896 4.24 16.52 19.76
N LYS A 897 4.55 15.87 20.89
CA LYS A 897 4.43 14.44 21.23
C LYS A 897 5.64 13.60 20.82
N HIS A 898 6.61 14.15 20.10
CA HIS A 898 7.97 13.60 19.98
C HIS A 898 8.07 12.18 19.38
N PHE A 899 7.16 11.82 18.47
CA PHE A 899 7.13 10.52 17.80
C PHE A 899 7.25 10.64 16.29
N LEU A 900 8.14 9.83 15.70
CA LEU A 900 8.04 9.52 14.28
C LEU A 900 6.76 8.72 14.04
N ALA A 901 5.81 9.32 13.31
CA ALA A 901 4.54 8.69 12.99
C ALA A 901 3.96 9.21 11.66
N GLN A 902 3.20 8.35 10.98
CA GLN A 902 2.50 8.73 9.76
C GLN A 902 1.18 7.97 9.61
N VAL A 903 0.17 8.63 9.03
CA VAL A 903 -1.08 8.00 8.59
C VAL A 903 -1.48 8.55 7.22
N ASN A 904 -1.84 7.68 6.28
CA ASN A 904 -2.32 8.10 4.95
C ASN A 904 -3.80 7.74 4.79
N THR A 905 -4.69 8.74 4.77
CA THR A 905 -6.12 8.59 4.45
C THR A 905 -6.37 8.90 2.97
N ALA A 906 -7.63 8.89 2.55
CA ALA A 906 -8.00 9.22 1.17
C ALA A 906 -7.66 10.66 0.78
N ASP A 907 -7.73 11.57 1.75
CA ASP A 907 -7.69 13.03 1.60
C ASP A 907 -6.51 13.69 2.32
N THR A 908 -5.85 12.99 3.26
CA THR A 908 -4.88 13.61 4.14
C THR A 908 -3.69 12.69 4.42
N ILE A 909 -2.49 13.27 4.41
CA ILE A 909 -1.25 12.66 4.84
C ILE A 909 -0.91 13.31 6.18
N TYR A 910 -1.07 12.57 7.28
CA TYR A 910 -0.69 13.01 8.62
C TYR A 910 0.74 12.56 8.88
N HIS A 911 1.58 13.46 9.35
CA HIS A 911 2.98 13.19 9.64
C HIS A 911 3.41 13.87 10.94
N MET A 912 4.30 13.22 11.67
CA MET A 912 4.95 13.77 12.86
C MET A 912 6.43 13.46 12.78
N GLY A 913 7.24 14.51 12.97
CA GLY A 913 8.70 14.43 12.93
C GLY A 913 9.29 13.78 14.17
N GLY A 914 10.58 13.42 14.08
CA GLY A 914 11.35 13.05 15.28
C GLY A 914 11.75 14.31 16.04
N ALA A 915 11.86 14.19 17.36
CA ALA A 915 12.26 15.31 18.21
C ALA A 915 13.78 15.54 18.21
N GLY A 916 14.22 16.73 18.61
CA GLY A 916 15.63 17.02 18.93
C GLY A 916 16.06 16.49 20.31
N THR A 917 15.16 15.89 21.07
CA THR A 917 15.37 15.38 22.43
C THR A 917 15.28 13.85 22.48
N HIS A 918 16.01 13.23 23.41
CA HIS A 918 15.87 11.80 23.67
C HIS A 918 14.66 11.56 24.56
N THR A 919 14.32 10.29 24.78
CA THR A 919 13.37 9.93 25.85
C THR A 919 13.85 10.58 27.13
N ASP A 920 13.04 11.47 27.73
CA ASP A 920 13.39 12.13 28.98
C ASP A 920 13.91 11.07 29.97
N GLN A 921 15.00 11.37 30.67
CA GLN A 921 15.61 10.46 31.64
C GLN A 921 14.64 10.21 32.81
N TYR A 922 13.68 11.12 32.98
CA TYR A 922 12.55 11.02 33.89
C TYR A 922 11.28 10.47 33.24
N GLY A 923 11.32 10.06 31.97
CA GLY A 923 10.23 9.37 31.28
C GLY A 923 9.88 8.04 31.93
N GLU A 924 10.79 7.47 32.74
CA GLU A 924 10.53 6.36 33.65
C GLU A 924 9.42 6.66 34.68
N ASN A 925 9.08 7.94 34.92
CA ASN A 925 7.95 8.38 35.75
C ASN A 925 6.59 8.38 35.03
N GLY A 926 6.49 7.79 33.83
CA GLY A 926 5.20 7.53 33.15
C GLY A 926 5.02 8.17 31.77
N PHE A 927 6.06 8.75 31.16
CA PHE A 927 6.02 9.23 29.78
C PHE A 927 6.48 8.15 28.80
N ALA A 928 5.85 8.10 27.62
CA ALA A 928 6.22 7.12 26.61
C ALA A 928 7.60 7.46 26.00
N PRO A 929 8.40 6.45 25.58
CA PRO A 929 9.73 6.70 25.02
C PRO A 929 9.66 7.46 23.69
N ASN A 930 10.35 8.59 23.60
CA ASN A 930 10.42 9.48 22.43
C ASN A 930 11.30 8.90 21.32
N ASN A 931 11.22 9.49 20.13
CA ASN A 931 12.06 9.12 18.99
C ASN A 931 12.78 10.33 18.41
N ALA A 932 14.07 10.44 18.72
CA ALA A 932 14.91 11.49 18.15
C ALA A 932 15.26 11.20 16.68
N GLY A 933 15.18 12.23 15.84
CA GLY A 933 15.51 12.12 14.41
C GLY A 933 15.00 13.28 13.59
N VAL A 934 15.31 13.28 12.29
CA VAL A 934 14.67 14.15 11.28
C VAL A 934 13.91 13.29 10.28
N SER A 935 12.94 13.89 9.60
CA SER A 935 12.20 13.18 8.55
C SER A 935 11.87 14.06 7.36
N PHE A 936 11.65 13.39 6.23
CA PHE A 936 11.38 14.00 4.94
C PHE A 936 10.13 13.35 4.34
N VAL A 937 9.23 14.18 3.83
CA VAL A 937 8.02 13.75 3.12
C VAL A 937 8.15 14.16 1.66
N GLY A 938 8.13 13.17 0.76
CA GLY A 938 8.16 13.36 -0.69
C GLY A 938 6.76 13.30 -1.27
N LEU A 939 6.29 14.41 -1.81
CA LEU A 939 5.00 14.53 -2.50
C LEU A 939 5.19 14.41 -4.02
N PRO A 940 4.56 13.44 -4.70
CA PRO A 940 4.69 13.31 -6.15
C PRO A 940 4.12 14.55 -6.86
N ALA A 941 4.94 15.24 -7.64
CA ALA A 941 4.65 16.56 -8.20
C ALA A 941 3.33 16.66 -9.00
N PHE A 942 2.88 15.56 -9.58
CA PHE A 942 1.68 15.47 -10.41
C PHE A 942 0.51 14.75 -9.71
N GLY A 943 0.58 14.55 -8.40
CA GLY A 943 -0.50 14.05 -7.58
C GLY A 943 -0.29 12.63 -7.03
N PRO A 944 -1.06 12.23 -6.01
CA PRO A 944 -0.93 10.94 -5.31
C PRO A 944 -1.25 9.71 -6.19
N ASP A 945 -1.81 9.92 -7.37
CA ASP A 945 -2.09 8.88 -8.36
C ASP A 945 -1.02 8.82 -9.47
N LYS A 946 0.09 9.55 -9.33
CA LYS A 946 1.23 9.54 -10.28
C LYS A 946 2.50 8.94 -9.69
N GLY A 947 2.50 8.64 -8.40
CA GLY A 947 3.61 7.99 -7.71
C GLY A 947 3.30 7.78 -6.23
N PRO A 948 4.16 7.03 -5.51
CA PRO A 948 3.99 6.81 -4.08
C PRO A 948 4.28 8.06 -3.26
N ILE A 949 3.66 8.13 -2.08
CA ILE A 949 4.10 9.02 -1.01
C ILE A 949 5.36 8.41 -0.39
N LEU A 950 6.43 9.21 -0.31
CA LEU A 950 7.70 8.77 0.26
C LEU A 950 7.88 9.36 1.65
N THR A 951 8.21 8.51 2.61
CA THR A 951 8.60 8.93 3.95
C THR A 951 9.98 8.40 4.24
N ARG A 952 10.86 9.30 4.66
CA ARG A 952 12.26 9.01 4.91
C ARG A 952 12.62 9.52 6.28
N THR A 953 13.25 8.69 7.10
CA THR A 953 13.58 9.05 8.48
C THR A 953 15.05 8.81 8.76
N ILE A 954 15.77 9.84 9.22
CA ILE A 954 17.12 9.70 9.76
C ILE A 954 16.99 9.72 11.28
N ARG A 955 17.00 8.53 11.87
CA ARG A 955 16.82 8.32 13.32
C ARG A 955 18.16 8.42 14.05
N LEU A 956 18.13 8.69 15.35
CA LEU A 956 19.34 8.88 16.17
C LEU A 956 20.36 7.74 16.08
N ASP A 957 19.92 6.49 16.04
CA ASP A 957 20.79 5.32 15.87
C ASP A 957 21.60 5.37 14.57
N HIS A 958 21.05 5.93 13.50
CA HIS A 958 21.75 6.11 12.22
C HIS A 958 22.72 7.28 12.25
N LEU A 959 22.35 8.37 12.92
CA LEU A 959 23.25 9.51 13.12
C LEU A 959 24.46 9.10 13.98
N ASN A 960 24.24 8.37 15.07
CA ASN A 960 25.31 7.82 15.91
C ASN A 960 26.28 6.95 15.08
N LYS A 961 25.74 6.11 14.18
CA LYS A 961 26.56 5.30 13.29
C LYS A 961 27.35 6.14 12.27
N TYR A 962 26.74 7.19 11.72
CA TYR A 962 27.41 8.07 10.76
C TYR A 962 28.60 8.80 11.39
N TYR A 963 28.38 9.44 12.54
CA TYR A 963 29.40 10.21 13.25
C TYR A 963 30.39 9.35 14.05
N GLY A 964 30.06 8.07 14.31
CA GLY A 964 30.92 7.13 15.02
C GLY A 964 31.78 6.21 14.12
N GLU A 965 31.25 5.76 12.98
CA GLU A 965 31.86 4.67 12.19
C GLU A 965 31.87 4.93 10.66
N VAL A 966 30.80 5.49 10.08
CA VAL A 966 30.55 5.45 8.62
C VAL A 966 30.25 6.84 8.04
N ARG A 967 31.20 7.46 7.32
CA ARG A 967 30.98 8.73 6.58
C ARG A 967 30.56 8.53 5.12
N LYS A 968 29.56 7.70 4.84
CA LYS A 968 28.96 7.56 3.49
C LYS A 968 27.44 7.46 3.57
N PHE A 969 26.75 8.25 2.76
CA PHE A 969 25.30 8.27 2.68
C PHE A 969 24.86 8.58 1.24
N ASP A 970 24.11 7.68 0.61
CA ASP A 970 23.54 7.90 -0.72
C ASP A 970 22.26 8.75 -0.62
N TRP A 971 22.40 10.05 -0.92
CA TRP A 971 21.30 11.00 -0.91
C TRP A 971 20.40 10.92 -2.15
N ASP A 972 20.94 10.52 -3.30
CA ASP A 972 20.19 10.49 -4.56
C ASP A 972 19.16 9.34 -4.54
N SER A 973 19.48 8.21 -3.90
CA SER A 973 18.51 7.13 -3.65
C SER A 973 17.58 7.42 -2.47
N PHE A 974 18.07 8.14 -1.45
CA PHE A 974 17.28 8.46 -0.24
C PHE A 974 16.18 9.49 -0.51
N LEU A 975 16.53 10.60 -1.20
CA LEU A 975 15.62 11.68 -1.61
C LEU A 975 15.55 11.79 -3.15
N PRO A 976 14.96 10.81 -3.85
CA PRO A 976 15.01 10.72 -5.30
C PRO A 976 14.23 11.82 -6.03
N ASN A 977 14.71 12.12 -7.24
CA ASN A 977 14.04 12.92 -8.28
C ASN A 977 13.35 14.21 -7.79
N PRO A 978 14.08 15.12 -7.14
CA PRO A 978 13.50 16.41 -6.73
C PRO A 978 13.12 17.24 -7.99
N VAL A 979 12.01 18.00 -7.93
CA VAL A 979 11.38 18.71 -9.08
C VAL A 979 12.28 19.57 -9.97
#